data_AF-A0A534FN63-F1
#
_entry.id   AF-A0A534FN63-F1
#
_cell.length_a   1.000
_cell.length_b   1.000
_cell.length_c   1.000
_cell.angle_alpha   90.00
_cell.angle_beta   90.00
_cell.angle_gamma   90.00
#
_symmetry.space_group_name_H-M   'P 1'
#
loop_
_entity.id
_entity.type
_entity.pdbx_description
1 polymer ?
#
loop_
_entity_poly.entity_id
_entity_poly.type
_entity_poly.pdbx_seq_one_letter_code
_entity_poly.pdbx_strand_id
1 'polypeptide(L)'
;MKRVATQGRTPGRSAPRRPRPAGDSPSFSGGDPLWFKDAVIYEVHVRAFFDGNDDGCGDLAGLTSKLEYIQDLGVNTVWLLPFYPSPGRDDGYDIADYRNIHPAYGTRAEFRAFVREAHRRNLRVITELVLNHTSDAHPWFQAARRAAPGSVKRNYYVWSDTAERYAGTRIIFSDTETSNWAWDEVARAYYWHRFFSHQPDLNFDNPHVLRAMLRVMDLWLRLGVDGFRLDAVPYLVERAGTSNENLRETHEIVRVIRRAIAARHPDRMLLAEANQWPEDVRDYFGDGGDECQMAYHFPLMPRMYMAIAQEDRHPIVEIMEQTPAIPDTCQWAIFLRNHDELTLETVTSRERDYMYQAYAADPRARLNLGIRRRLAPLLENDLERIKLMNSLLLSMPGSPIIYYGDEIGMGDNVYLGDRNGLRTPMQWSFDRNAGFSRADPQQLYLPPIMDPVYGYQAVNVEAQTRDRSSLLNWMKRLLQVRRASQAFGRGTLRFIRPGNRHVLVYLRAYGPDTILCVANLSRSAQPVELDLSEHRGAVPVELLGRTSFPPIGEPPYLLTLPGHGFYWFRLSLEAEAPSWHGERSPREDLPVMVLVQGWSSFFPERVAPRRQELAAALRSRLEGHLVPALLARERWAAPAGAGLPGNPPARGAHPGGMGSSRAALADCAMPQRDQDPWMLAIFEVADGALAGRYFAPLAIAFEDSDEARSRKLQPGALARVRQQASLGVLADAGTDEELCRSLVEAIALRSEWPTREGRVVCRPTGALAALRGTPGVETAVVPAGAQGGNTTVRIGETLFLKICRRLAPGPNPEVEIGRYLTEVAHFPHCAPLAGFIEYRRGDGTSSTLALLEAFIANQGDGWDYTVNHLVRYLEERITRVAPPADAHGLHLALMKTLATRTAELHAALAAPGGDPALAPEPISGDDLAAWYGATREAAAATLETLSERAADLPPPAAREAATLLARRAALLERLAPREGPAPRGIRIRCHGDYHLGQVLLRRNDFVITDFEGAPDQSVAERRHKRSPLTDVAGLLRSFAYARRTALQQCSLIAAEERASWEPQLDEWESQARRVFLATYDEIARGAGLYASFEEMAPLLALFELDAALGDLRRELASRPEWAEVPLRRLSALAP
;
A
#
# COMPACT_ATOMS: atom_id res chain seq x y z
N MET A 1 67.41 -64.02 -24.38
CA MET A 1 67.72 -63.86 -22.94
C MET A 1 67.92 -62.37 -22.66
N LYS A 2 67.21 -61.85 -21.64
CA LYS A 2 67.30 -60.51 -21.02
C LYS A 2 67.09 -59.27 -21.92
N ARG A 3 65.85 -58.77 -21.87
CA ARG A 3 65.33 -57.53 -22.49
C ARG A 3 65.71 -56.31 -21.65
N VAL A 4 66.32 -55.30 -22.26
CA VAL A 4 65.98 -53.87 -22.14
C VAL A 4 66.47 -53.22 -23.44
N ALA A 5 65.55 -52.73 -24.27
CA ALA A 5 65.88 -52.11 -25.56
C ALA A 5 65.48 -50.63 -25.55
N THR A 6 66.46 -49.82 -25.92
CA THR A 6 66.42 -48.41 -26.29
C THR A 6 65.49 -48.13 -27.46
N GLN A 7 64.86 -46.95 -27.48
CA GLN A 7 64.89 -45.99 -28.61
C GLN A 7 64.06 -44.74 -28.30
N GLY A 8 64.57 -43.58 -28.71
CA GLY A 8 63.82 -42.32 -28.74
C GLY A 8 63.90 -41.68 -30.14
N ARG A 9 62.76 -41.17 -30.62
CA ARG A 9 62.54 -39.86 -31.30
C ARG A 9 61.18 -39.80 -32.03
N THR A 10 60.30 -38.88 -31.58
CA THR A 10 59.33 -37.97 -32.29
C THR A 10 58.36 -38.49 -33.38
N PRO A 11 57.24 -37.77 -33.71
CA PRO A 11 56.49 -36.72 -32.98
C PRO A 11 54.96 -37.00 -32.89
N GLY A 12 54.28 -36.54 -31.82
CA GLY A 12 52.83 -36.72 -31.64
C GLY A 12 52.14 -35.42 -31.20
N ARG A 13 51.16 -35.00 -32.00
CA ARG A 13 50.31 -33.81 -31.89
C ARG A 13 49.87 -33.42 -30.47
N SER A 14 49.95 -32.12 -30.18
CA SER A 14 49.43 -31.47 -28.97
C SER A 14 47.90 -31.51 -28.91
N ALA A 15 47.34 -32.19 -27.91
CA ALA A 15 45.94 -32.07 -27.50
C ALA A 15 45.72 -30.77 -26.71
N PRO A 16 44.53 -30.15 -26.80
CA PRO A 16 44.27 -28.85 -26.17
C PRO A 16 44.20 -28.98 -24.64
N ARG A 17 44.88 -28.07 -23.94
CA ARG A 17 44.81 -27.91 -22.49
C ARG A 17 43.37 -27.58 -22.07
N ARG A 18 42.77 -28.41 -21.21
CA ARG A 18 41.51 -28.09 -20.51
C ARG A 18 41.68 -26.82 -19.68
N PRO A 19 40.73 -25.87 -19.70
CA PRO A 19 40.75 -24.72 -18.81
C PRO A 19 40.51 -25.18 -17.37
N ARG A 20 41.20 -24.55 -16.42
CA ARG A 20 40.94 -24.68 -14.98
C ARG A 20 39.50 -24.20 -14.70
N PRO A 21 38.74 -24.83 -13.79
CA PRO A 21 37.42 -24.34 -13.44
C PRO A 21 37.57 -22.97 -12.79
N ALA A 22 36.83 -21.99 -13.33
CA ALA A 22 36.64 -20.70 -12.70
C ALA A 22 36.03 -20.92 -11.32
N GLY A 23 36.64 -20.35 -10.28
CA GLY A 23 36.06 -20.37 -8.95
C GLY A 23 34.77 -19.55 -8.97
N ASP A 24 33.66 -20.17 -8.60
CA ASP A 24 32.37 -19.54 -8.39
C ASP A 24 32.52 -18.35 -7.43
N SER A 25 32.54 -17.15 -8.01
CA SER A 25 32.09 -15.95 -7.32
C SER A 25 30.60 -15.87 -7.60
N PRO A 26 29.73 -15.61 -6.61
CA PRO A 26 28.34 -15.31 -6.90
C PRO A 26 28.32 -13.96 -7.62
N SER A 27 28.51 -13.98 -8.93
CA SER A 27 28.29 -12.81 -9.78
C SER A 27 26.81 -12.53 -9.78
N PHE A 28 26.39 -11.28 -9.59
CA PHE A 28 25.07 -10.79 -9.98
C PHE A 28 24.74 -11.32 -11.39
N SER A 29 24.05 -12.45 -11.47
CA SER A 29 23.85 -13.18 -12.72
C SER A 29 22.80 -12.45 -13.53
N GLY A 30 23.23 -11.72 -14.56
CA GLY A 30 22.35 -11.02 -15.51
C GLY A 30 22.06 -9.55 -15.19
N GLY A 31 22.97 -8.85 -14.50
CA GLY A 31 22.75 -7.51 -13.95
C GLY A 31 22.30 -6.45 -14.97
N ASP A 32 21.15 -5.84 -14.69
CA ASP A 32 20.67 -4.62 -15.36
C ASP A 32 21.79 -3.57 -15.41
N PRO A 33 22.22 -3.09 -16.60
CA PRO A 33 23.24 -2.06 -16.73
C PRO A 33 22.82 -0.73 -16.12
N LEU A 34 21.52 -0.51 -15.86
CA LEU A 34 20.94 0.68 -15.25
C LEU A 34 20.55 0.48 -13.78
N TRP A 35 21.10 -0.54 -13.10
CA TRP A 35 20.84 -0.84 -11.69
C TRP A 35 20.91 0.40 -10.77
N PHE A 36 21.80 1.34 -11.09
CA PHE A 36 22.03 2.54 -10.31
C PHE A 36 20.82 3.48 -10.28
N LYS A 37 19.86 3.33 -11.21
CA LYS A 37 18.59 4.07 -11.19
C LYS A 37 17.65 3.67 -10.05
N ASP A 38 17.78 2.44 -9.57
CA ASP A 38 17.02 1.91 -8.43
C ASP A 38 17.87 1.86 -7.16
N ALA A 39 19.09 2.42 -7.19
CA ALA A 39 19.97 2.43 -6.05
C ALA A 39 19.44 3.30 -4.91
N VAL A 40 19.61 2.81 -3.69
CA VAL A 40 19.63 3.61 -2.46
C VAL A 40 21.03 3.46 -1.92
N ILE A 41 21.78 4.55 -1.95
CA ILE A 41 23.21 4.59 -1.68
C ILE A 41 23.41 5.02 -0.22
N TYR A 42 24.29 4.33 0.49
CA TYR A 42 24.68 4.68 1.85
C TYR A 42 26.15 5.10 1.86
N GLU A 43 26.37 6.39 2.11
CA GLU A 43 27.70 7.00 2.20
C GLU A 43 28.30 6.71 3.57
N VAL A 44 29.43 5.99 3.58
CA VAL A 44 30.08 5.53 4.80
C VAL A 44 31.58 5.81 4.79
N HIS A 45 32.08 6.28 5.93
CA HIS A 45 33.50 6.41 6.17
C HIS A 45 34.01 5.19 6.96
N VAL A 46 34.92 4.41 6.37
CA VAL A 46 35.49 3.20 7.00
C VAL A 46 36.02 3.52 8.41
N ARG A 47 36.78 4.61 8.54
CA ARG A 47 37.36 5.12 9.79
C ARG A 47 36.33 5.40 10.89
N ALA A 48 35.10 5.75 10.51
CA ALA A 48 34.07 6.22 11.44
C ALA A 48 32.99 5.19 11.76
N PHE A 49 32.93 4.09 11.02
CA PHE A 49 31.75 3.21 11.09
C PHE A 49 31.82 2.18 12.21
N PHE A 50 32.87 1.35 12.26
CA PHE A 50 33.07 0.41 13.36
C PHE A 50 34.53 -0.04 13.42
N ASP A 51 35.10 -0.05 14.61
CA ASP A 51 36.46 -0.53 14.89
C ASP A 51 36.40 -2.03 15.23
N GLY A 52 37.02 -2.85 14.38
CA GLY A 52 37.02 -4.31 14.49
C GLY A 52 38.20 -4.87 15.28
N ASN A 53 39.22 -4.06 15.55
CA ASN A 53 40.47 -4.48 16.19
C ASN A 53 40.78 -3.77 17.53
N ASP A 54 39.91 -2.85 17.93
CA ASP A 54 39.97 -2.04 19.15
C ASP A 54 41.19 -1.09 19.24
N ASP A 55 41.68 -0.56 18.10
CA ASP A 55 42.78 0.43 18.03
C ASP A 55 42.31 1.90 18.06
N GLY A 56 41.00 2.13 18.07
CA GLY A 56 40.37 3.45 18.08
C GLY A 56 40.03 4.00 16.70
N CYS A 57 40.28 3.25 15.63
CA CYS A 57 40.04 3.61 14.24
C CYS A 57 39.14 2.56 13.57
N GLY A 58 38.14 2.99 12.81
CA GLY A 58 37.28 2.07 12.07
C GLY A 58 38.03 1.39 10.92
N ASP A 59 37.71 0.13 10.66
CA ASP A 59 38.43 -0.70 9.70
C ASP A 59 37.49 -1.56 8.82
N LEU A 60 38.05 -2.18 7.76
CA LEU A 60 37.27 -2.97 6.80
C LEU A 60 36.66 -4.24 7.42
N ALA A 61 37.31 -4.85 8.42
CA ALA A 61 36.75 -6.01 9.11
C ALA A 61 35.56 -5.60 9.98
N GLY A 62 35.69 -4.47 10.65
CA GLY A 62 34.63 -3.83 11.41
C GLY A 62 33.42 -3.47 10.54
N LEU A 63 33.65 -2.78 9.41
CA LEU A 63 32.59 -2.48 8.44
C LEU A 63 31.93 -3.77 7.91
N THR A 64 32.71 -4.81 7.60
CA THR A 64 32.18 -6.10 7.15
C THR A 64 31.23 -6.72 8.17
N SER A 65 31.55 -6.61 9.47
CA SER A 65 30.70 -7.11 10.56
C SER A 65 29.35 -6.38 10.68
N LYS A 66 29.26 -5.15 10.15
CA LYS A 66 28.06 -4.30 10.20
C LYS A 66 27.24 -4.30 8.90
N LEU A 67 27.62 -5.11 7.91
CA LEU A 67 26.87 -5.23 6.65
C LEU A 67 25.43 -5.72 6.85
N GLU A 68 25.16 -6.49 7.91
CA GLU A 68 23.80 -6.90 8.27
C GLU A 68 22.92 -5.71 8.62
N TYR A 69 23.43 -4.74 9.39
CA TYR A 69 22.72 -3.49 9.70
C TYR A 69 22.40 -2.69 8.44
N ILE A 70 23.39 -2.55 7.54
CA ILE A 70 23.22 -1.82 6.28
C ILE A 70 22.15 -2.51 5.41
N GLN A 71 22.18 -3.84 5.31
CA GLN A 71 21.17 -4.59 4.58
C GLN A 71 19.77 -4.42 5.19
N ASP A 72 19.66 -4.53 6.52
CA ASP A 72 18.41 -4.39 7.27
C ASP A 72 17.83 -2.96 7.23
N LEU A 73 18.68 -1.94 7.04
CA LEU A 73 18.22 -0.58 6.76
C LEU A 73 17.41 -0.49 5.46
N GLY A 74 17.65 -1.39 4.51
CA GLY A 74 16.96 -1.43 3.21
C GLY A 74 17.71 -0.69 2.09
N VAL A 75 18.97 -0.30 2.31
CA VAL A 75 19.84 0.20 1.22
C VAL A 75 20.38 -0.95 0.38
N ASN A 76 20.78 -0.67 -0.86
CA ASN A 76 21.29 -1.69 -1.79
C ASN A 76 22.69 -1.37 -2.35
N THR A 77 23.25 -0.22 -1.98
CA THR A 77 24.56 0.24 -2.46
C THR A 77 25.31 0.95 -1.34
N VAL A 78 26.58 0.64 -1.17
CA VAL A 78 27.48 1.27 -0.19
C VAL A 78 28.50 2.10 -0.95
N TRP A 79 28.63 3.38 -0.61
CA TRP A 79 29.68 4.25 -1.13
C TRP A 79 30.71 4.49 -0.02
N LEU A 80 31.95 4.08 -0.27
CA LEU A 80 33.07 4.28 0.63
C LEU A 80 33.81 5.59 0.32
N LEU A 81 33.97 6.44 1.34
CA LEU A 81 34.94 7.55 1.34
C LEU A 81 36.39 7.05 1.15
N PRO A 82 37.40 7.93 0.93
CA PRO A 82 38.74 7.49 0.58
C PRO A 82 39.35 6.59 1.67
N PHE A 83 39.77 5.40 1.28
CA PHE A 83 40.40 4.40 2.16
C PHE A 83 41.87 4.13 1.78
N TYR A 84 42.43 4.95 0.90
CA TYR A 84 43.80 4.83 0.41
C TYR A 84 44.81 5.32 1.45
N PRO A 85 46.07 4.85 1.42
CA PRO A 85 47.16 5.49 2.16
C PRO A 85 47.21 6.99 1.86
N SER A 86 47.21 7.78 2.93
CA SER A 86 47.18 9.24 2.92
C SER A 86 47.83 9.72 4.24
N PRO A 87 48.44 10.92 4.28
CA PRO A 87 48.89 11.52 5.52
C PRO A 87 47.74 12.09 6.37
N GLY A 88 46.50 12.06 5.86
CA GLY A 88 45.28 12.42 6.57
C GLY A 88 45.09 13.92 6.77
N ARG A 89 45.72 14.76 5.93
CA ARG A 89 45.63 16.23 6.06
C ARG A 89 44.35 16.79 5.46
N ASP A 90 43.73 16.05 4.55
CA ASP A 90 42.36 16.25 4.08
C ASP A 90 41.57 14.93 4.21
N ASP A 91 41.76 14.25 5.35
CA ASP A 91 41.02 13.03 5.76
C ASP A 91 40.96 11.91 4.71
N GLY A 92 42.00 11.78 3.88
CA GLY A 92 42.12 10.71 2.89
C GLY A 92 42.00 11.17 1.44
N TYR A 93 41.50 12.38 1.17
CA TYR A 93 41.44 12.95 -0.18
C TYR A 93 42.83 13.30 -0.74
N ASP A 94 43.79 13.56 0.14
CA ASP A 94 45.22 13.66 -0.16
C ASP A 94 45.87 12.26 -0.31
N ILE A 95 45.58 11.58 -1.42
CA ILE A 95 46.04 10.20 -1.64
C ILE A 95 47.55 10.11 -1.89
N ALA A 96 48.24 9.27 -1.12
CA ALA A 96 49.67 8.97 -1.25
C ALA A 96 49.96 7.64 -1.98
N ASP A 97 49.01 6.70 -2.04
CA ASP A 97 49.11 5.49 -2.89
C ASP A 97 47.73 4.95 -3.31
N TYR A 98 47.36 5.17 -4.58
CA TYR A 98 46.10 4.67 -5.17
C TYR A 98 45.94 3.15 -5.21
N ARG A 99 46.99 2.36 -4.98
CA ARG A 99 47.00 0.91 -5.23
C ARG A 99 46.88 0.06 -3.98
N ASN A 100 46.77 0.69 -2.82
CA ASN A 100 46.77 0.02 -1.54
C ASN A 100 45.67 0.57 -0.63
N ILE A 101 45.50 -0.06 0.53
CA ILE A 101 44.59 0.37 1.59
C ILE A 101 45.41 1.07 2.68
N HIS A 102 44.87 2.12 3.29
CA HIS A 102 45.50 2.77 4.44
C HIS A 102 45.75 1.73 5.54
N PRO A 103 46.95 1.66 6.15
CA PRO A 103 47.28 0.61 7.11
C PRO A 103 46.29 0.49 8.29
N ALA A 104 45.74 1.62 8.75
CA ALA A 104 44.74 1.66 9.82
C ALA A 104 43.36 1.09 9.42
N TYR A 105 43.07 0.93 8.12
CA TYR A 105 41.78 0.39 7.65
C TYR A 105 41.88 -1.10 7.28
N GLY A 106 43.09 -1.65 7.22
CA GLY A 106 43.37 -3.04 6.86
C GLY A 106 44.09 -3.20 5.53
N THR A 107 43.79 -4.29 4.83
CA THR A 107 44.54 -4.77 3.67
C THR A 107 43.67 -4.96 2.43
N ARG A 108 44.28 -5.09 1.25
CA ARG A 108 43.55 -5.43 0.01
C ARG A 108 42.85 -6.79 0.06
N ALA A 109 43.34 -7.71 0.89
CA ALA A 109 42.71 -9.02 1.08
C ALA A 109 41.39 -8.87 1.84
N GLU A 110 41.38 -8.05 2.90
CA GLU A 110 40.18 -7.70 3.66
C GLU A 110 39.21 -6.89 2.82
N PHE A 111 39.67 -5.95 1.99
CA PHE A 111 38.81 -5.24 1.04
C PHE A 111 38.09 -6.22 0.09
N ARG A 112 38.81 -7.20 -0.47
CA ARG A 112 38.20 -8.24 -1.30
C ARG A 112 37.22 -9.11 -0.52
N ALA A 113 37.48 -9.36 0.76
CA ALA A 113 36.54 -10.08 1.63
C ALA A 113 35.26 -9.25 1.85
N PHE A 114 35.40 -7.97 2.17
CA PHE A 114 34.31 -7.00 2.30
C PHE A 114 33.43 -6.96 1.05
N VAL A 115 34.02 -6.75 -0.14
CA VAL A 115 33.26 -6.67 -1.40
C VAL A 115 32.49 -7.97 -1.67
N ARG A 116 33.12 -9.14 -1.47
CA ARG A 116 32.43 -10.43 -1.63
C ARG A 116 31.26 -10.59 -0.66
N GLU A 117 31.42 -10.13 0.58
CA GLU A 117 30.41 -10.25 1.62
C GLU A 117 29.25 -9.25 1.43
N ALA A 118 29.54 -8.06 0.88
CA ALA A 118 28.55 -7.11 0.41
C ALA A 118 27.75 -7.68 -0.77
N HIS A 119 28.43 -8.21 -1.80
CA HIS A 119 27.77 -8.85 -2.95
C HIS A 119 26.91 -10.04 -2.54
N ARG A 120 27.35 -10.86 -1.58
CA ARG A 120 26.55 -11.96 -1.02
C ARG A 120 25.22 -11.51 -0.41
N ARG A 121 25.14 -10.25 0.04
CA ARG A 121 23.92 -9.60 0.59
C ARG A 121 23.14 -8.79 -0.44
N ASN A 122 23.51 -8.86 -1.71
CA ASN A 122 22.99 -7.99 -2.77
C ASN A 122 23.26 -6.49 -2.52
N LEU A 123 24.37 -6.17 -1.86
CA LEU A 123 24.87 -4.80 -1.70
C LEU A 123 25.96 -4.54 -2.73
N ARG A 124 25.80 -3.52 -3.57
CA ARG A 124 26.87 -3.05 -4.47
C ARG A 124 27.83 -2.11 -3.73
N VAL A 125 29.07 -2.00 -4.22
CA VAL A 125 30.12 -1.18 -3.61
C VAL A 125 30.64 -0.16 -4.61
N ILE A 126 30.49 1.11 -4.27
CA ILE A 126 31.08 2.26 -4.96
C ILE A 126 32.23 2.79 -4.10
N THR A 127 33.30 3.26 -4.73
CA THR A 127 34.44 3.87 -4.02
C THR A 127 34.76 5.25 -4.57
N GLU A 128 35.37 6.08 -3.74
CA GLU A 128 35.98 7.32 -4.20
C GLU A 128 37.09 7.10 -5.22
N LEU A 129 37.19 8.02 -6.17
CA LEU A 129 38.36 8.18 -7.00
C LEU A 129 38.67 9.67 -7.17
N VAL A 130 39.65 10.13 -6.40
CA VAL A 130 40.25 11.46 -6.55
C VAL A 130 41.02 11.48 -7.87
N LEU A 131 40.48 12.16 -8.87
CA LEU A 131 41.12 12.26 -10.18
C LEU A 131 42.03 13.47 -10.29
N ASN A 132 41.65 14.59 -9.66
CA ASN A 132 42.26 15.89 -9.89
C ASN A 132 43.69 15.99 -9.35
N HIS A 133 43.95 15.46 -8.16
CA HIS A 133 45.19 15.74 -7.42
C HIS A 133 45.71 14.50 -6.68
N THR A 134 46.88 14.63 -6.07
CA THR A 134 47.45 13.63 -5.14
C THR A 134 48.00 14.33 -3.91
N SER A 135 48.33 13.62 -2.84
CA SER A 135 49.18 14.19 -1.78
C SER A 135 50.55 14.60 -2.33
N ASP A 136 51.15 15.65 -1.77
CA ASP A 136 52.56 16.00 -1.94
C ASP A 136 53.51 14.88 -1.49
N ALA A 137 53.07 13.98 -0.61
CA ALA A 137 53.80 12.78 -0.21
C ALA A 137 53.74 11.66 -1.26
N HIS A 138 52.88 11.76 -2.29
CA HIS A 138 52.73 10.73 -3.31
C HIS A 138 54.07 10.53 -4.06
N PRO A 139 54.49 9.28 -4.33
CA PRO A 139 55.75 8.99 -5.03
C PRO A 139 55.89 9.68 -6.39
N TRP A 140 54.77 9.99 -7.05
CA TRP A 140 54.76 10.77 -8.29
C TRP A 140 55.23 12.22 -8.04
N PHE A 141 54.72 12.93 -7.02
CA PHE A 141 55.12 14.30 -6.74
C PHE A 141 56.57 14.38 -6.25
N GLN A 142 56.95 13.46 -5.36
CA GLN A 142 58.33 13.34 -4.88
C GLN A 142 59.34 13.08 -6.01
N ALA A 143 58.93 12.33 -7.04
CA ALA A 143 59.73 12.15 -8.24
C ALA A 143 59.69 13.39 -9.16
N ALA A 144 58.54 14.05 -9.30
CA ALA A 144 58.36 15.22 -10.16
C ALA A 144 59.16 16.43 -9.68
N ARG A 145 59.13 16.74 -8.38
CA ARG A 145 59.85 17.88 -7.80
C ARG A 145 61.39 17.76 -7.92
N ARG A 146 61.92 16.54 -8.01
CA ARG A 146 63.35 16.25 -8.22
C ARG A 146 63.74 16.04 -9.69
N ALA A 147 62.77 15.92 -10.59
CA ALA A 147 63.02 15.67 -12.00
C ALA A 147 63.32 16.97 -12.74
N ALA A 148 64.15 16.87 -13.79
CA ALA A 148 64.47 18.00 -14.65
C ALA A 148 63.20 18.59 -15.31
N PRO A 149 63.13 19.94 -15.48
CA PRO A 149 62.06 20.60 -16.23
C PRO A 149 61.81 19.95 -17.60
N GLY A 150 60.52 19.78 -17.95
CA GLY A 150 60.10 19.16 -19.23
C GLY A 150 60.17 17.64 -19.30
N SER A 151 60.71 16.95 -18.29
CA SER A 151 60.73 15.48 -18.26
C SER A 151 59.33 14.88 -18.04
N VAL A 152 59.12 13.62 -18.47
CA VAL A 152 57.84 12.91 -18.27
C VAL A 152 57.43 12.90 -16.80
N LYS A 153 58.38 12.68 -15.88
CA LYS A 153 58.12 12.67 -14.43
C LYS A 153 57.76 14.05 -13.89
N ARG A 154 58.45 15.11 -14.35
CA ARG A 154 58.12 16.49 -13.96
C ARG A 154 56.69 16.86 -14.37
N ASN A 155 56.33 16.51 -15.60
CA ASN A 155 55.04 16.84 -16.20
C ASN A 155 53.88 15.95 -15.69
N TYR A 156 54.04 15.18 -14.62
CA TYR A 156 52.89 14.59 -13.92
C TYR A 156 52.06 15.64 -13.19
N TYR A 157 52.64 16.80 -12.89
CA TYR A 157 52.01 17.92 -12.20
C TYR A 157 52.15 19.19 -13.03
N VAL A 158 51.38 20.21 -12.68
CA VAL A 158 51.37 21.51 -13.35
C VAL A 158 52.36 22.45 -12.65
N TRP A 159 53.34 22.96 -13.41
CA TRP A 159 54.43 23.81 -12.91
C TRP A 159 54.45 25.17 -13.60
N SER A 160 54.95 26.18 -12.90
CA SER A 160 55.16 27.53 -13.43
C SER A 160 56.36 28.21 -12.74
N ASP A 161 57.06 29.09 -13.45
CA ASP A 161 58.13 29.91 -12.86
C ASP A 161 57.56 31.10 -12.06
N THR A 162 56.30 31.48 -12.33
CA THR A 162 55.58 32.56 -11.64
C THR A 162 54.20 32.10 -11.15
N ALA A 163 53.65 32.77 -10.14
CA ALA A 163 52.29 32.54 -9.65
C ALA A 163 51.20 33.29 -10.46
N GLU A 164 51.55 33.88 -11.62
CA GLU A 164 50.66 34.75 -12.39
C GLU A 164 49.79 33.99 -13.40
N ARG A 165 50.15 32.74 -13.73
CA ARG A 165 49.42 31.93 -14.70
C ARG A 165 48.04 31.57 -14.15
N TYR A 166 47.04 31.53 -15.02
CA TYR A 166 45.63 31.25 -14.66
C TYR A 166 45.00 32.29 -13.70
N ALA A 167 45.48 33.54 -13.76
CA ALA A 167 44.86 34.66 -13.06
C ALA A 167 43.36 34.77 -13.37
N GLY A 168 42.55 35.03 -12.33
CA GLY A 168 41.09 35.08 -12.40
C GLY A 168 40.38 33.79 -11.97
N THR A 169 41.12 32.71 -11.69
CA THR A 169 40.57 31.49 -11.09
C THR A 169 40.23 31.72 -9.63
N ARG A 170 39.05 31.26 -9.18
CA ARG A 170 38.66 31.33 -7.76
C ARG A 170 39.50 30.38 -6.89
N ILE A 171 39.60 30.70 -5.61
CA ILE A 171 40.18 29.83 -4.58
C ILE A 171 39.02 29.15 -3.85
N ILE A 172 39.02 27.81 -3.80
CA ILE A 172 37.93 27.03 -3.20
C ILE A 172 38.00 27.13 -1.67
N PHE A 173 39.15 26.79 -1.08
CA PHE A 173 39.38 26.87 0.37
C PHE A 173 39.94 28.23 0.78
N SER A 174 39.16 29.28 0.54
CA SER A 174 39.55 30.68 0.78
C SER A 174 39.91 31.00 2.23
N ASP A 175 39.43 30.20 3.18
CA ASP A 175 39.73 30.38 4.61
C ASP A 175 41.15 29.93 4.98
N THR A 176 41.79 29.11 4.12
CA THR A 176 43.12 28.53 4.38
C THR A 176 44.15 28.91 3.33
N GLU A 177 43.79 28.86 2.05
CA GLU A 177 44.72 29.11 0.94
C GLU A 177 44.58 30.54 0.42
N THR A 178 45.74 31.17 0.15
CA THR A 178 45.80 32.55 -0.37
C THR A 178 46.03 32.61 -1.88
N SER A 179 46.38 31.47 -2.49
CA SER A 179 46.73 31.32 -3.89
C SER A 179 46.50 29.87 -4.31
N ASN A 180 46.23 29.63 -5.59
CA ASN A 180 46.22 28.29 -6.19
C ASN A 180 47.62 27.83 -6.66
N TRP A 181 48.65 28.64 -6.37
CA TRP A 181 50.06 28.33 -6.63
C TRP A 181 50.86 28.35 -5.33
N ALA A 182 51.60 27.26 -5.08
CA ALA A 182 52.53 27.14 -3.97
C ALA A 182 53.97 26.95 -4.48
N TRP A 183 54.94 27.57 -3.80
CA TRP A 183 56.36 27.47 -4.13
C TRP A 183 56.96 26.17 -3.58
N ASP A 184 57.61 25.37 -4.43
CA ASP A 184 58.36 24.19 -3.99
C ASP A 184 59.87 24.45 -4.00
N GLU A 185 60.48 24.40 -2.80
CA GLU A 185 61.89 24.72 -2.60
C GLU A 185 62.88 23.78 -3.31
N VAL A 186 62.49 22.53 -3.58
CA VAL A 186 63.34 21.54 -4.26
C VAL A 186 63.27 21.74 -5.76
N ALA A 187 62.07 21.96 -6.28
CA ALA A 187 61.78 22.17 -7.68
C ALA A 187 62.14 23.58 -8.16
N ARG A 188 62.30 24.54 -7.23
CA ARG A 188 62.49 25.98 -7.47
C ARG A 188 61.49 26.54 -8.48
N ALA A 189 60.24 26.15 -8.32
CA ALA A 189 59.13 26.53 -9.18
C ALA A 189 57.82 26.46 -8.39
N TYR A 190 56.81 27.17 -8.87
CA TYR A 190 55.45 27.05 -8.38
C TYR A 190 54.78 25.79 -8.95
N TYR A 191 53.94 25.14 -8.15
CA TYR A 191 53.03 24.09 -8.61
C TYR A 191 51.58 24.48 -8.33
N TRP A 192 50.67 23.99 -9.17
CA TRP A 192 49.24 24.28 -9.09
C TRP A 192 48.55 23.36 -8.08
N HIS A 193 47.59 23.91 -7.35
CA HIS A 193 46.66 23.18 -6.51
C HIS A 193 45.31 23.91 -6.45
N ARG A 194 44.19 23.19 -6.65
CA ARG A 194 42.84 23.76 -6.49
C ARG A 194 42.31 23.73 -5.07
N PHE A 195 42.83 22.79 -4.29
CA PHE A 195 42.49 22.54 -2.90
C PHE A 195 43.66 23.02 -2.02
N PHE A 196 44.05 22.26 -0.99
CA PHE A 196 45.19 22.63 -0.17
C PHE A 196 46.52 22.54 -0.92
N SER A 197 47.50 23.32 -0.49
CA SER A 197 48.86 23.31 -1.03
C SER A 197 49.52 21.92 -0.98
N HIS A 198 49.12 21.04 -0.06
CA HIS A 198 49.60 19.66 -0.01
C HIS A 198 48.85 18.67 -0.93
N GLN A 199 47.96 19.18 -1.79
CA GLN A 199 47.22 18.45 -2.81
C GLN A 199 47.61 18.96 -4.21
N PRO A 200 48.86 18.76 -4.67
CA PRO A 200 49.28 19.16 -6.00
C PRO A 200 48.44 18.50 -7.11
N ASP A 201 47.98 19.32 -8.05
CA ASP A 201 47.10 18.93 -9.16
C ASP A 201 47.86 18.13 -10.23
N LEU A 202 47.22 17.06 -10.70
CA LEU A 202 47.73 16.21 -11.76
C LEU A 202 47.55 16.89 -13.12
N ASN A 203 48.59 16.82 -13.95
CA ASN A 203 48.56 17.44 -15.27
C ASN A 203 47.92 16.50 -16.31
N PHE A 204 46.65 16.72 -16.64
CA PHE A 204 45.94 15.92 -17.63
C PHE A 204 46.31 16.21 -19.10
N ASP A 205 47.04 17.29 -19.40
CA ASP A 205 47.66 17.46 -20.73
C ASP A 205 48.75 16.40 -20.98
N ASN A 206 49.25 15.75 -19.92
CA ASN A 206 50.17 14.62 -20.03
C ASN A 206 49.41 13.28 -20.17
N PRO A 207 49.46 12.60 -21.34
CA PRO A 207 48.75 11.33 -21.56
C PRO A 207 49.25 10.18 -20.68
N HIS A 208 50.38 10.33 -19.99
CA HIS A 208 50.83 9.35 -18.99
C HIS A 208 50.01 9.39 -17.70
N VAL A 209 49.44 10.55 -17.33
CA VAL A 209 48.58 10.73 -16.15
C VAL A 209 47.26 9.97 -16.36
N LEU A 210 46.55 10.23 -17.46
CA LEU A 210 45.31 9.52 -17.80
C LEU A 210 45.52 7.99 -17.85
N ARG A 211 46.61 7.53 -18.49
CA ARG A 211 46.96 6.09 -18.51
C ARG A 211 47.29 5.53 -17.12
N ALA A 212 47.81 6.34 -16.20
CA ALA A 212 48.02 5.91 -14.82
C ALA A 212 46.69 5.75 -14.10
N MET A 213 45.78 6.71 -14.20
CA MET A 213 44.46 6.66 -13.57
C MET A 213 43.59 5.52 -14.12
N LEU A 214 43.57 5.28 -15.43
CA LEU A 214 42.85 4.14 -16.02
C LEU A 214 43.34 2.79 -15.48
N ARG A 215 44.64 2.66 -15.14
CA ARG A 215 45.18 1.45 -14.51
C ARG A 215 44.79 1.32 -13.04
N VAL A 216 44.63 2.44 -12.33
CA VAL A 216 44.09 2.46 -10.97
C VAL A 216 42.65 1.98 -11.00
N MET A 217 41.80 2.52 -11.88
CA MET A 217 40.41 2.10 -12.02
C MET A 217 40.28 0.61 -12.34
N ASP A 218 41.03 0.13 -13.33
CA ASP A 218 41.07 -1.28 -13.73
C ASP A 218 41.51 -2.22 -12.60
N LEU A 219 42.38 -1.78 -11.69
CA LEU A 219 42.76 -2.54 -10.50
C LEU A 219 41.55 -2.75 -9.58
N TRP A 220 40.83 -1.67 -9.22
CA TRP A 220 39.72 -1.72 -8.28
C TRP A 220 38.48 -2.42 -8.87
N LEU A 221 38.20 -2.24 -10.16
CA LEU A 221 37.14 -2.97 -10.86
C LEU A 221 37.38 -4.49 -10.84
N ARG A 222 38.64 -4.94 -10.99
CA ARG A 222 39.00 -6.37 -10.86
C ARG A 222 38.90 -6.90 -9.44
N LEU A 223 38.94 -6.03 -8.43
CA LEU A 223 38.69 -6.40 -7.04
C LEU A 223 37.19 -6.49 -6.71
N GLY A 224 36.33 -6.07 -7.64
CA GLY A 224 34.87 -6.22 -7.55
C GLY A 224 34.11 -4.92 -7.29
N VAL A 225 34.76 -3.75 -7.34
CA VAL A 225 34.08 -2.45 -7.23
C VAL A 225 33.06 -2.29 -8.37
N ASP A 226 31.86 -1.81 -8.03
CA ASP A 226 30.71 -1.68 -8.94
C ASP A 226 30.62 -0.30 -9.61
N GLY A 227 31.32 0.70 -9.07
CA GLY A 227 31.38 2.03 -9.65
C GLY A 227 32.33 2.97 -8.90
N PHE A 228 32.53 4.16 -9.43
CA PHE A 228 33.36 5.20 -8.80
C PHE A 228 32.60 6.51 -8.68
N ARG A 229 32.75 7.19 -7.55
CA ARG A 229 32.54 8.64 -7.47
C ARG A 229 33.81 9.31 -7.98
N LEU A 230 33.67 10.16 -9.00
CA LEU A 230 34.74 10.96 -9.57
C LEU A 230 34.77 12.29 -8.82
N ASP A 231 35.69 12.37 -7.87
CA ASP A 231 35.89 13.55 -7.03
C ASP A 231 36.62 14.65 -7.81
N ALA A 232 36.21 15.90 -7.57
CA ALA A 232 36.80 17.10 -8.14
C ALA A 232 36.85 17.11 -9.68
N VAL A 233 35.90 16.45 -10.35
CA VAL A 233 35.92 16.26 -11.81
C VAL A 233 35.87 17.57 -12.62
N PRO A 234 35.31 18.70 -12.15
CA PRO A 234 35.34 19.94 -12.93
C PRO A 234 36.70 20.57 -13.16
N TYR A 235 37.70 20.15 -12.41
CA TYR A 235 38.95 20.91 -12.27
C TYR A 235 40.15 20.29 -12.99
N LEU A 236 39.95 19.20 -13.76
CA LEU A 236 41.05 18.39 -14.31
C LEU A 236 41.98 19.12 -15.29
N VAL A 237 41.51 20.16 -15.96
CA VAL A 237 42.26 20.87 -17.02
C VAL A 237 42.19 22.37 -16.81
N GLU A 238 43.34 23.04 -16.99
CA GLU A 238 43.47 24.49 -16.88
C GLU A 238 43.89 25.15 -18.22
N ARG A 239 43.29 26.31 -18.52
CA ARG A 239 43.57 27.16 -19.68
C ARG A 239 43.59 28.63 -19.27
N ALA A 240 44.61 29.36 -19.73
CA ALA A 240 44.71 30.80 -19.49
C ALA A 240 43.49 31.55 -20.07
N GLY A 241 42.96 32.53 -19.33
CA GLY A 241 41.79 33.31 -19.74
C GLY A 241 40.45 32.62 -19.52
N THR A 242 40.41 31.50 -18.81
CA THR A 242 39.18 30.76 -18.45
C THR A 242 39.01 30.68 -16.93
N SER A 243 37.86 30.19 -16.46
CA SER A 243 37.63 29.88 -15.04
C SER A 243 38.39 28.64 -14.56
N ASN A 244 38.93 27.82 -15.47
CA ASN A 244 39.52 26.50 -15.17
C ASN A 244 38.54 25.53 -14.50
N GLU A 245 37.25 25.64 -14.87
CA GLU A 245 36.17 24.75 -14.44
C GLU A 245 35.35 24.36 -15.67
N ASN A 246 34.89 23.11 -15.75
CA ASN A 246 34.01 22.61 -16.81
C ASN A 246 34.58 22.79 -18.24
N LEU A 247 35.91 22.77 -18.39
CA LEU A 247 36.53 22.94 -19.69
C LEU A 247 36.19 21.77 -20.62
N ARG A 248 36.09 22.05 -21.92
CA ARG A 248 35.79 21.03 -22.94
C ARG A 248 36.76 19.84 -22.86
N GLU A 249 38.04 20.10 -22.64
CA GLU A 249 39.06 19.06 -22.52
C GLU A 249 38.85 18.16 -21.29
N THR A 250 38.32 18.69 -20.19
CA THR A 250 37.89 17.92 -19.01
C THR A 250 36.82 16.91 -19.42
N HIS A 251 35.76 17.35 -20.12
CA HIS A 251 34.71 16.46 -20.63
C HIS A 251 35.26 15.41 -21.61
N GLU A 252 36.19 15.77 -22.50
CA GLU A 252 36.84 14.82 -23.40
C GLU A 252 37.60 13.73 -22.63
N ILE A 253 38.27 14.07 -21.52
CA ILE A 253 38.91 13.10 -20.63
C ILE A 253 37.88 12.16 -19.99
N VAL A 254 36.76 12.69 -19.50
CA VAL A 254 35.68 11.90 -18.90
C VAL A 254 35.09 10.91 -19.92
N ARG A 255 34.86 11.32 -21.18
CA ARG A 255 34.44 10.42 -22.28
C ARG A 255 35.45 9.32 -22.55
N VAL A 256 36.75 9.61 -22.47
CA VAL A 256 37.79 8.57 -22.62
C VAL A 256 37.72 7.58 -21.46
N ILE A 257 37.56 8.05 -20.23
CA ILE A 257 37.40 7.20 -19.04
C ILE A 257 36.17 6.30 -19.18
N ARG A 258 35.01 6.88 -19.53
CA ARG A 258 33.76 6.13 -19.72
C ARG A 258 33.91 5.03 -20.77
N ARG A 259 34.44 5.36 -21.95
CA ARG A 259 34.66 4.37 -23.03
C ARG A 259 35.61 3.25 -22.60
N ALA A 260 36.68 3.58 -21.89
CA ALA A 260 37.66 2.60 -21.42
C ALA A 260 37.06 1.60 -20.42
N ILE A 261 36.18 2.08 -19.52
CA ILE A 261 35.49 1.23 -18.55
C ILE A 261 34.42 0.39 -19.24
N ALA A 262 33.53 1.01 -20.02
CA ALA A 262 32.43 0.33 -20.70
C ALA A 262 32.91 -0.82 -21.61
N ALA A 263 34.07 -0.67 -22.26
CA ALA A 263 34.66 -1.70 -23.11
C ALA A 263 35.05 -3.00 -22.36
N ARG A 264 35.26 -2.93 -21.04
CA ARG A 264 35.75 -4.06 -20.22
C ARG A 264 34.78 -4.46 -19.11
N HIS A 265 33.96 -3.52 -18.66
CA HIS A 265 33.04 -3.65 -17.54
C HIS A 265 31.75 -2.84 -17.83
N PRO A 266 30.83 -3.38 -18.66
CA PRO A 266 29.66 -2.65 -19.17
C PRO A 266 28.60 -2.33 -18.10
N ASP A 267 28.64 -3.00 -16.95
CA ASP A 267 27.69 -2.90 -15.84
C ASP A 267 28.14 -1.96 -14.71
N ARG A 268 29.22 -1.19 -14.93
CA ARG A 268 29.83 -0.28 -13.96
C ARG A 268 29.41 1.16 -14.15
N MET A 269 29.37 1.90 -13.06
CA MET A 269 28.80 3.25 -13.00
C MET A 269 29.86 4.30 -12.61
N LEU A 270 29.80 5.49 -13.21
CA LEU A 270 30.55 6.68 -12.83
C LEU A 270 29.60 7.76 -12.30
N LEU A 271 29.88 8.26 -11.11
CA LEU A 271 29.15 9.33 -10.43
C LEU A 271 30.03 10.58 -10.37
N ALA A 272 29.63 11.64 -11.07
CA ALA A 272 30.33 12.91 -11.06
C ALA A 272 30.02 13.73 -9.81
N GLU A 273 31.05 14.13 -9.07
CA GLU A 273 30.96 15.25 -8.15
C GLU A 273 31.23 16.57 -8.90
N ALA A 274 30.16 17.18 -9.41
CA ALA A 274 30.22 18.49 -10.02
C ALA A 274 29.29 19.44 -9.26
N ASN A 275 29.83 20.19 -8.29
CA ASN A 275 29.09 21.24 -7.59
C ASN A 275 29.02 22.51 -8.43
N GLN A 276 28.16 22.49 -9.45
CA GLN A 276 28.00 23.57 -10.44
C GLN A 276 26.50 23.89 -10.63
N TRP A 277 26.18 24.91 -11.44
CA TRP A 277 24.80 25.23 -11.80
C TRP A 277 24.15 24.10 -12.63
N PRO A 278 22.81 23.93 -12.61
CA PRO A 278 22.15 22.79 -13.26
C PRO A 278 22.55 22.55 -14.73
N GLU A 279 22.70 23.62 -15.50
CA GLU A 279 23.12 23.60 -16.89
C GLU A 279 24.54 23.04 -17.10
N ASP A 280 25.47 23.39 -16.20
CA ASP A 280 26.86 22.93 -16.27
C ASP A 280 26.98 21.47 -15.78
N VAL A 281 26.20 21.09 -14.77
CA VAL A 281 26.20 19.70 -14.27
C VAL A 281 25.63 18.74 -15.32
N ARG A 282 24.65 19.19 -16.13
CA ARG A 282 24.08 18.37 -17.21
C ARG A 282 25.14 17.89 -18.20
N ASP A 283 26.17 18.69 -18.46
CA ASP A 283 27.19 18.35 -19.45
C ASP A 283 28.06 17.16 -19.03
N TYR A 284 28.16 16.85 -17.73
CA TYR A 284 28.84 15.64 -17.24
C TYR A 284 28.12 14.34 -17.55
N PHE A 285 26.88 14.39 -18.05
CA PHE A 285 26.22 13.21 -18.61
C PHE A 285 26.64 12.96 -20.07
N GLY A 286 27.19 13.96 -20.75
CA GLY A 286 27.57 13.90 -22.16
C GLY A 286 26.38 13.84 -23.11
N ASP A 287 26.69 13.62 -24.40
CA ASP A 287 25.69 13.54 -25.45
C ASP A 287 25.22 12.09 -25.61
N GLY A 288 23.98 11.82 -25.21
CA GLY A 288 23.43 10.46 -25.21
C GLY A 288 24.01 9.56 -24.12
N GLY A 289 24.60 10.12 -23.05
CA GLY A 289 25.05 9.36 -21.88
C GLY A 289 26.48 8.80 -21.96
N ASP A 290 27.35 9.41 -22.76
CA ASP A 290 28.70 8.95 -23.08
C ASP A 290 29.80 9.42 -22.11
N GLU A 291 29.43 10.15 -21.05
CA GLU A 291 30.30 10.57 -19.94
C GLU A 291 29.94 9.80 -18.64
N CYS A 292 29.52 10.50 -17.58
CA CYS A 292 29.10 9.89 -16.33
C CYS A 292 27.66 9.40 -16.41
N GLN A 293 27.38 8.25 -15.80
CA GLN A 293 26.02 7.74 -15.66
C GLN A 293 25.23 8.50 -14.61
N MET A 294 25.91 8.99 -13.58
CA MET A 294 25.30 9.74 -12.49
C MET A 294 26.03 11.05 -12.23
N ALA A 295 25.31 12.04 -11.71
CA ALA A 295 25.87 13.27 -11.14
C ALA A 295 25.06 13.67 -9.91
N TYR A 296 25.70 14.31 -8.93
CA TYR A 296 24.98 14.87 -7.79
C TYR A 296 24.07 16.01 -8.20
N HIS A 297 22.85 16.03 -7.65
CA HIS A 297 21.94 17.14 -7.84
C HIS A 297 22.19 18.26 -6.81
N PHE A 298 23.40 18.80 -6.78
CA PHE A 298 23.79 19.91 -5.90
C PHE A 298 22.81 21.10 -5.91
N PRO A 299 22.25 21.53 -7.06
CA PRO A 299 21.34 22.67 -7.07
C PRO A 299 20.05 22.48 -6.25
N LEU A 300 19.52 21.25 -6.19
CA LEU A 300 18.25 20.95 -5.52
C LEU A 300 18.40 20.95 -3.99
N MET A 301 19.53 20.45 -3.48
CA MET A 301 19.75 20.23 -2.04
C MET A 301 19.55 21.53 -1.21
N PRO A 302 20.20 22.68 -1.50
CA PRO A 302 19.98 23.90 -0.73
C PRO A 302 18.54 24.42 -0.83
N ARG A 303 17.88 24.22 -1.98
CA ARG A 303 16.51 24.69 -2.21
C ARG A 303 15.49 23.89 -1.40
N MET A 304 15.75 22.62 -1.07
CA MET A 304 14.91 21.88 -0.11
C MET A 304 14.93 22.52 1.27
N TYR A 305 16.11 22.89 1.78
CA TYR A 305 16.25 23.60 3.06
C TYR A 305 15.61 25.00 3.02
N MET A 306 15.79 25.74 1.93
CA MET A 306 15.14 27.04 1.76
C MET A 306 13.62 26.92 1.74
N ALA A 307 13.07 25.92 1.04
CA ALA A 307 11.63 25.72 0.89
C ALA A 307 10.95 25.45 2.25
N ILE A 308 11.59 24.68 3.13
CA ILE A 308 11.10 24.47 4.50
C ILE A 308 11.22 25.77 5.32
N ALA A 309 12.35 26.45 5.28
CA ALA A 309 12.55 27.67 6.07
C ALA A 309 11.62 28.82 5.64
N GLN A 310 11.31 28.91 4.34
CA GLN A 310 10.39 29.90 3.78
C GLN A 310 8.92 29.45 3.85
N GLU A 311 8.68 28.19 4.21
CA GLU A 311 7.37 27.53 4.09
C GLU A 311 6.77 27.69 2.68
N ASP A 312 7.58 27.66 1.62
CA ASP A 312 7.17 27.93 0.24
C ASP A 312 7.80 26.90 -0.70
N ARG A 313 6.98 26.29 -1.57
CA ARG A 313 7.46 25.30 -2.55
C ARG A 313 8.29 25.89 -3.68
N HIS A 314 8.25 27.20 -3.88
CA HIS A 314 8.82 27.87 -5.05
C HIS A 314 10.31 27.58 -5.28
N PRO A 315 11.21 27.60 -4.27
CA PRO A 315 12.63 27.29 -4.50
C PRO A 315 12.85 25.90 -5.11
N ILE A 316 12.08 24.89 -4.69
CA ILE A 316 12.16 23.53 -5.26
C ILE A 316 11.60 23.50 -6.68
N VAL A 317 10.42 24.08 -6.91
CA VAL A 317 9.78 24.06 -8.23
C VAL A 317 10.62 24.80 -9.27
N GLU A 318 11.12 25.98 -8.92
CA GLU A 318 11.94 26.82 -9.79
C GLU A 318 13.24 26.12 -10.20
N ILE A 319 14.00 25.56 -9.25
CA ILE A 319 15.28 24.92 -9.60
C ILE A 319 15.08 23.65 -10.43
N MET A 320 13.99 22.90 -10.18
CA MET A 320 13.67 21.71 -10.95
C MET A 320 13.21 22.06 -12.37
N GLU A 321 12.54 23.20 -12.58
CA GLU A 321 12.19 23.70 -13.93
C GLU A 321 13.39 24.23 -14.71
N GLN A 322 14.40 24.77 -14.02
CA GLN A 322 15.67 25.19 -14.61
C GLN A 322 16.61 24.01 -14.91
N THR A 323 16.41 22.87 -14.25
CA THR A 323 17.26 21.68 -14.43
C THR A 323 16.97 21.02 -15.78
N PRO A 324 17.94 20.97 -16.72
CA PRO A 324 17.70 20.41 -18.04
C PRO A 324 17.44 18.90 -18.01
N ALA A 325 16.77 18.39 -19.05
CA ALA A 325 16.61 16.96 -19.23
C ALA A 325 17.97 16.26 -19.43
N ILE A 326 18.09 15.07 -18.83
CA ILE A 326 19.29 14.23 -18.92
C ILE A 326 19.04 13.04 -19.85
N PRO A 327 20.09 12.40 -20.40
CA PRO A 327 19.93 11.20 -21.22
C PRO A 327 19.19 10.06 -20.47
N ASP A 328 18.39 9.27 -21.18
CA ASP A 328 17.56 8.19 -20.61
C ASP A 328 18.37 7.10 -19.89
N THR A 329 19.66 6.96 -20.20
CA THR A 329 20.58 6.03 -19.53
C THR A 329 21.25 6.61 -18.29
N CYS A 330 21.04 7.89 -17.98
CA CYS A 330 21.68 8.61 -16.89
C CYS A 330 20.70 8.87 -15.73
N GLN A 331 21.23 9.29 -14.58
CA GLN A 331 20.45 9.48 -13.36
C GLN A 331 21.03 10.53 -12.42
N TRP A 332 20.18 11.32 -11.79
CA TRP A 332 20.58 12.20 -10.68
C TRP A 332 20.83 11.42 -9.39
N ALA A 333 21.87 11.80 -8.64
CA ALA A 333 22.07 11.38 -7.26
C ALA A 333 21.53 12.47 -6.31
N ILE A 334 20.47 12.14 -5.56
CA ILE A 334 19.82 13.08 -4.64
C ILE A 334 20.36 12.84 -3.24
N PHE A 335 20.65 13.90 -2.49
CA PHE A 335 21.19 13.81 -1.14
C PHE A 335 20.74 15.02 -0.33
N LEU A 336 20.72 14.89 1.00
CA LEU A 336 20.43 15.99 1.93
C LEU A 336 21.72 16.54 2.52
N ARG A 337 22.59 15.65 3.00
CA ARG A 337 23.92 15.93 3.57
C ARG A 337 24.90 14.86 3.12
N ASN A 338 26.18 15.14 3.36
CA ASN A 338 27.33 14.30 3.06
C ASN A 338 28.44 14.57 4.09
N HIS A 339 29.62 14.01 3.89
CA HIS A 339 30.82 14.21 4.70
C HIS A 339 31.42 15.63 4.66
N ASP A 340 30.95 16.51 3.77
CA ASP A 340 31.37 17.91 3.65
C ASP A 340 30.33 18.86 4.23
N GLU A 341 30.62 20.16 4.25
CA GLU A 341 29.65 21.19 4.59
C GLU A 341 28.46 21.23 3.61
N LEU A 342 27.35 21.78 4.07
CA LEU A 342 26.26 22.17 3.18
C LEU A 342 26.78 23.34 2.33
N THR A 343 27.24 23.01 1.12
CA THR A 343 27.80 23.99 0.19
C THR A 343 26.75 25.00 -0.28
N LEU A 344 27.15 26.27 -0.28
CA LEU A 344 26.38 27.42 -0.76
C LEU A 344 27.15 28.16 -1.87
N GLU A 345 27.96 27.42 -2.62
CA GLU A 345 28.69 27.96 -3.78
C GLU A 345 27.75 28.24 -4.96
N THR A 346 26.83 27.32 -5.22
CA THR A 346 25.88 27.32 -6.35
C THR A 346 24.51 27.91 -5.97
N VAL A 347 24.54 28.96 -5.13
CA VAL A 347 23.39 29.80 -4.79
C VAL A 347 23.74 31.27 -4.98
N THR A 348 22.72 32.11 -5.18
CA THR A 348 22.92 33.56 -5.23
C THR A 348 23.37 34.11 -3.87
N SER A 349 24.03 35.27 -3.85
CA SER A 349 24.49 35.90 -2.59
C SER A 349 23.34 36.12 -1.59
N ARG A 350 22.14 36.48 -2.08
CA ARG A 350 20.96 36.68 -1.24
C ARG A 350 20.45 35.38 -0.61
N GLU A 351 20.43 34.30 -1.39
CA GLU A 351 20.05 32.97 -0.87
C GLU A 351 21.08 32.47 0.14
N ARG A 352 22.38 32.69 -0.11
CA ARG A 352 23.46 32.36 0.82
C ARG A 352 23.28 33.06 2.17
N ASP A 353 23.04 34.37 2.15
CA ASP A 353 22.81 35.14 3.37
C ASP A 353 21.58 34.66 4.14
N TYR A 354 20.50 34.30 3.42
CA TYR A 354 19.31 33.71 4.01
C TYR A 354 19.61 32.36 4.67
N MET A 355 20.34 31.47 3.99
CA MET A 355 20.75 30.18 4.53
C MET A 355 21.61 30.31 5.78
N TYR A 356 22.54 31.27 5.80
CA TYR A 356 23.32 31.56 7.00
C TYR A 356 22.48 32.05 8.17
N GLN A 357 21.49 32.90 7.92
CA GLN A 357 20.59 33.39 8.97
C GLN A 357 19.68 32.28 9.51
N ALA A 358 19.16 31.41 8.64
CA ALA A 358 18.25 30.35 9.02
C ALA A 358 18.94 29.17 9.71
N TYR A 359 20.12 28.76 9.23
CA TYR A 359 20.71 27.46 9.59
C TYR A 359 22.10 27.55 10.26
N ALA A 360 22.76 28.71 10.22
CA ALA A 360 24.09 28.94 10.78
C ALA A 360 24.15 30.23 11.61
N ALA A 361 23.27 30.31 12.61
CA ALA A 361 23.25 31.41 13.58
C ALA A 361 24.56 31.53 14.36
N ASP A 362 25.19 30.40 14.73
CA ASP A 362 26.58 30.38 15.22
C ASP A 362 27.55 30.56 14.03
N PRO A 363 28.37 31.63 13.99
CA PRO A 363 29.36 31.83 12.93
C PRO A 363 30.36 30.68 12.83
N ARG A 364 30.62 29.94 13.91
CA ARG A 364 31.52 28.78 13.88
C ARG A 364 30.95 27.63 13.05
N ALA A 365 29.64 27.57 12.83
CA ALA A 365 29.03 26.58 11.96
C ALA A 365 29.26 26.89 10.47
N ARG A 366 29.81 28.05 10.13
CA ARG A 366 30.17 28.44 8.76
C ARG A 366 31.61 28.01 8.48
N LEU A 367 31.86 27.54 7.26
CA LEU A 367 33.18 27.14 6.79
C LEU A 367 33.22 27.35 5.27
N ASN A 368 34.28 27.98 4.75
CA ASN A 368 34.36 28.37 3.34
C ASN A 368 33.08 29.12 2.91
N LEU A 369 32.41 28.62 1.86
CA LEU A 369 31.10 29.08 1.42
C LEU A 369 30.00 28.07 1.76
N GLY A 370 29.93 27.58 2.99
CA GLY A 370 28.91 26.61 3.41
C GLY A 370 28.67 26.49 4.92
N ILE A 371 27.88 25.49 5.30
CA ILE A 371 27.44 25.25 6.69
C ILE A 371 27.84 23.82 7.12
N ARG A 372 28.81 23.71 8.04
CA ARG A 372 29.33 22.43 8.54
C ARG A 372 28.47 21.85 9.67
N ARG A 373 27.21 21.53 9.36
CA ARG A 373 26.26 20.88 10.28
C ARG A 373 25.64 19.61 9.68
N ARG A 374 25.23 18.68 10.54
CA ARG A 374 24.48 17.46 10.17
C ARG A 374 23.00 17.75 9.96
N LEU A 375 22.26 16.79 9.38
CA LEU A 375 20.85 16.94 9.05
C LEU A 375 19.98 17.26 10.29
N ALA A 376 20.05 16.46 11.34
CA ALA A 376 19.23 16.66 12.52
C ALA A 376 19.51 18.01 13.22
N PRO A 377 20.78 18.42 13.43
CA PRO A 377 21.10 19.76 13.93
C PRO A 377 20.61 20.91 13.04
N LEU A 378 20.70 20.80 11.71
CA LEU A 378 20.16 21.80 10.78
C LEU A 378 18.65 21.97 10.94
N LEU A 379 17.94 20.89 11.24
CA LEU A 379 16.49 20.88 11.41
C LEU A 379 16.06 21.03 12.88
N GLU A 380 16.97 21.47 13.75
CA GLU A 380 16.73 21.71 15.19
C GLU A 380 16.21 20.48 15.95
N ASN A 381 16.55 19.28 15.46
CA ASN A 381 16.05 17.99 15.92
C ASN A 381 14.51 17.83 15.85
N ASP A 382 13.84 18.62 15.01
CA ASP A 382 12.41 18.45 14.73
C ASP A 382 12.21 17.20 13.86
N LEU A 383 11.65 16.16 14.47
CA LEU A 383 11.44 14.87 13.84
C LEU A 383 10.53 14.97 12.59
N GLU A 384 9.53 15.84 12.58
CA GLU A 384 8.63 15.97 11.43
C GLU A 384 9.33 16.67 10.26
N ARG A 385 10.21 17.65 10.52
CA ARG A 385 11.08 18.22 9.48
C ARG A 385 12.07 17.19 8.92
N ILE A 386 12.67 16.37 9.79
CA ILE A 386 13.60 15.30 9.37
C ILE A 386 12.88 14.28 8.48
N LYS A 387 11.67 13.86 8.88
CA LYS A 387 10.83 12.95 8.10
C LYS A 387 10.42 13.55 6.76
N LEU A 388 10.01 14.82 6.73
CA LEU A 388 9.68 15.54 5.50
C LEU A 388 10.86 15.61 4.54
N MET A 389 12.06 15.97 5.03
CA MET A 389 13.25 16.04 4.19
C MET A 389 13.64 14.68 3.63
N ASN A 390 13.56 13.61 4.44
CA ASN A 390 13.79 12.26 3.96
C ASN A 390 12.71 11.78 2.98
N SER A 391 11.45 12.21 3.12
CA SER A 391 10.42 11.90 2.13
C SER A 391 10.73 12.58 0.79
N LEU A 392 11.15 13.84 0.79
CA LEU A 392 11.58 14.53 -0.43
C LEU A 392 12.81 13.87 -1.06
N LEU A 393 13.82 13.50 -0.26
CA LEU A 393 14.98 12.73 -0.71
C LEU A 393 14.58 11.44 -1.46
N LEU A 394 13.64 10.68 -0.88
CA LEU A 394 13.27 9.36 -1.38
C LEU A 394 12.25 9.39 -2.54
N SER A 395 11.56 10.53 -2.75
CA SER A 395 10.50 10.66 -3.77
C SER A 395 10.81 11.62 -4.92
N MET A 396 11.88 12.42 -4.85
CA MET A 396 12.38 13.21 -5.98
C MET A 396 13.02 12.32 -7.08
N PRO A 397 13.11 12.79 -8.33
CA PRO A 397 13.64 11.99 -9.43
C PRO A 397 15.14 11.77 -9.31
N GLY A 398 15.51 10.54 -8.94
CA GLY A 398 16.90 10.13 -8.84
C GLY A 398 17.11 9.00 -7.84
N SER A 399 18.38 8.70 -7.60
CA SER A 399 18.81 7.70 -6.64
C SER A 399 19.28 8.39 -5.35
N PRO A 400 18.62 8.13 -4.21
CA PRO A 400 18.94 8.80 -2.96
C PRO A 400 20.25 8.29 -2.35
N ILE A 401 20.98 9.22 -1.74
CA ILE A 401 22.15 8.97 -0.90
C ILE A 401 21.81 9.34 0.54
N ILE A 402 22.04 8.42 1.46
CA ILE A 402 21.89 8.61 2.91
C ILE A 402 23.30 8.65 3.51
N TYR A 403 23.59 9.70 4.29
CA TYR A 403 24.84 9.83 5.02
C TYR A 403 24.79 9.06 6.34
N TYR A 404 25.84 8.29 6.65
CA TYR A 404 25.81 7.39 7.82
C TYR A 404 25.47 8.13 9.12
N GLY A 405 24.48 7.62 9.85
CA GLY A 405 24.01 8.18 11.12
C GLY A 405 22.85 9.15 10.99
N ASP A 406 22.53 9.67 9.81
CA ASP A 406 21.34 10.51 9.62
C ASP A 406 20.04 9.70 9.78
N GLU A 407 20.07 8.39 9.54
CA GLU A 407 18.94 7.48 9.76
C GLU A 407 18.58 7.31 11.25
N ILE A 408 19.51 7.63 12.16
CA ILE A 408 19.26 7.68 13.61
C ILE A 408 19.19 9.13 14.13
N GLY A 409 19.45 10.14 13.29
CA GLY A 409 19.45 11.54 13.71
C GLY A 409 20.70 11.95 14.48
N MET A 410 21.88 11.46 14.09
CA MET A 410 23.15 11.88 14.69
C MET A 410 23.35 13.40 14.62
N GLY A 411 23.95 13.94 15.68
CA GLY A 411 24.38 15.33 15.77
C GLY A 411 25.77 15.58 15.18
N ASP A 412 26.22 16.82 15.30
CA ASP A 412 27.55 17.28 14.89
C ASP A 412 28.35 17.85 16.07
N ASN A 413 29.65 18.02 15.86
CA ASN A 413 30.51 18.75 16.77
C ASN A 413 31.32 19.82 16.03
N VAL A 414 30.74 21.01 15.90
CA VAL A 414 31.35 22.17 15.19
C VAL A 414 32.67 22.67 15.78
N TYR A 415 33.08 22.18 16.96
CA TYR A 415 34.36 22.50 17.59
C TYR A 415 35.51 21.64 17.07
N LEU A 416 35.21 20.53 16.41
CA LEU A 416 36.22 19.73 15.69
C LEU A 416 36.57 20.48 14.41
N GLY A 417 37.84 20.87 14.28
CA GLY A 417 38.34 21.71 13.18
C GLY A 417 38.02 21.14 11.79
N ASP A 418 37.96 22.05 10.80
CA ASP A 418 37.51 21.73 9.43
C ASP A 418 36.09 21.10 9.43
N ARG A 419 35.88 20.00 8.69
CA ARG A 419 34.63 19.26 8.52
C ARG A 419 34.50 18.05 9.45
N ASN A 420 35.49 17.82 10.32
CA ASN A 420 35.54 16.66 11.22
C ASN A 420 34.32 16.55 12.15
N GLY A 421 33.67 17.67 12.45
CA GLY A 421 32.42 17.71 13.22
C GLY A 421 31.29 16.86 12.64
N LEU A 422 31.33 16.54 11.35
CA LEU A 422 30.34 15.73 10.64
C LEU A 422 30.72 14.24 10.58
N ARG A 423 31.98 13.92 10.90
CA ARG A 423 32.64 12.62 10.64
C ARG A 423 32.95 11.86 11.94
N THR A 424 32.20 12.14 13.01
CA THR A 424 32.36 11.48 14.31
C THR A 424 31.95 10.00 14.24
N PRO A 425 32.42 9.16 15.18
CA PRO A 425 32.10 7.73 15.20
C PRO A 425 30.59 7.44 15.17
N MET A 426 30.17 6.42 14.43
CA MET A 426 28.79 5.94 14.39
C MET A 426 28.31 5.50 15.79
N GLN A 427 27.08 5.83 16.15
CA GLN A 427 26.54 5.60 17.50
C GLN A 427 25.74 4.28 17.57
N TRP A 428 26.42 3.17 17.88
CA TRP A 428 25.81 1.84 17.89
C TRP A 428 25.00 1.54 19.16
N SER A 429 25.49 1.96 20.32
CA SER A 429 24.87 1.66 21.62
C SER A 429 25.15 2.77 22.63
N PHE A 430 24.57 2.65 23.83
CA PHE A 430 24.85 3.54 24.96
C PHE A 430 26.17 3.22 25.68
N ASP A 431 26.88 2.16 25.28
CA ASP A 431 28.12 1.71 25.92
C ASP A 431 29.30 2.65 25.63
N ARG A 432 30.46 2.37 26.22
CA ARG A 432 31.73 3.06 25.98
C ARG A 432 31.96 3.33 24.50
N ASN A 433 32.38 4.55 24.19
CA ASN A 433 32.63 5.03 22.83
C ASN A 433 31.44 4.82 21.88
N ALA A 434 30.20 4.92 22.38
CA ALA A 434 28.99 4.63 21.62
C ALA A 434 28.89 3.20 21.06
N GLY A 435 29.65 2.25 21.62
CA GLY A 435 29.81 0.90 21.07
C GLY A 435 30.55 0.84 19.72
N PHE A 436 31.24 1.92 19.32
CA PHE A 436 32.06 1.96 18.09
C PHE A 436 33.38 1.19 18.23
N SER A 437 34.02 1.27 19.41
CA SER A 437 35.34 0.71 19.71
C SER A 437 35.47 0.43 21.21
N ARG A 438 36.27 -0.57 21.62
CA ARG A 438 36.64 -0.79 23.04
C ARG A 438 37.95 -0.12 23.45
N ALA A 439 38.61 0.59 22.53
CA ALA A 439 39.86 1.33 22.80
C ALA A 439 39.69 2.38 23.92
N ASP A 440 40.82 2.87 24.46
CA ASP A 440 40.81 4.06 25.31
C ASP A 440 40.09 5.22 24.58
N PRO A 441 39.11 5.90 25.18
CA PRO A 441 38.43 7.02 24.54
C PRO A 441 39.40 8.09 23.99
N GLN A 442 40.58 8.24 24.60
CA GLN A 442 41.61 9.18 24.15
C GLN A 442 42.36 8.73 22.89
N GLN A 443 42.31 7.43 22.56
CA GLN A 443 42.91 6.85 21.35
C GLN A 443 41.97 6.87 20.15
N LEU A 444 40.69 7.20 20.35
CA LEU A 444 39.77 7.32 19.24
C LEU A 444 40.26 8.36 18.23
N TYR A 445 40.09 8.05 16.94
CA TYR A 445 40.47 8.97 15.88
C TYR A 445 39.73 10.31 15.97
N LEU A 446 38.47 10.28 16.43
CA LEU A 446 37.65 11.42 16.82
C LEU A 446 36.72 11.01 17.98
N PRO A 447 36.34 11.94 18.88
CA PRO A 447 35.41 11.64 19.95
C PRO A 447 33.98 11.40 19.39
N PRO A 448 33.20 10.49 19.99
CA PRO A 448 31.76 10.41 19.72
C PRO A 448 31.04 11.66 20.23
N ILE A 449 29.81 11.89 19.77
CA ILE A 449 28.99 13.00 20.27
C ILE A 449 28.52 12.67 21.69
N MET A 450 28.66 13.64 22.60
CA MET A 450 28.35 13.49 24.03
C MET A 450 27.50 14.64 24.59
N ASP A 451 26.99 15.52 23.73
CA ASP A 451 26.09 16.58 24.16
C ASP A 451 24.73 16.00 24.61
N PRO A 452 23.93 16.70 25.41
CA PRO A 452 22.71 16.15 26.00
C PRO A 452 21.58 15.90 25.00
N VAL A 453 21.64 16.44 23.78
CA VAL A 453 20.60 16.28 22.75
C VAL A 453 20.95 15.15 21.79
N TYR A 454 22.17 15.13 21.25
CA TYR A 454 22.57 14.17 20.21
C TYR A 454 23.56 13.10 20.68
N GLY A 455 23.97 13.15 21.95
CA GLY A 455 24.94 12.22 22.51
C GLY A 455 24.49 10.77 22.42
N TYR A 456 25.45 9.86 22.27
CA TYR A 456 25.17 8.43 22.04
C TYR A 456 24.36 7.75 23.14
N GLN A 457 24.28 8.33 24.34
CA GLN A 457 23.41 7.86 25.41
C GLN A 457 21.92 8.00 25.07
N ALA A 458 21.56 9.01 24.26
CA ALA A 458 20.20 9.25 23.79
C ALA A 458 19.98 8.75 22.34
N VAL A 459 20.96 8.97 21.46
CA VAL A 459 20.86 8.64 20.04
C VAL A 459 21.78 7.47 19.70
N ASN A 460 21.23 6.26 19.60
CA ASN A 460 22.01 5.10 19.16
C ASN A 460 21.15 4.02 18.48
N VAL A 461 21.81 3.19 17.68
CA VAL A 461 21.16 2.09 16.92
C VAL A 461 20.45 1.11 17.84
N GLU A 462 21.06 0.67 18.95
CA GLU A 462 20.46 -0.31 19.86
C GLU A 462 19.11 0.17 20.42
N ALA A 463 19.07 1.40 20.93
CA ALA A 463 17.85 2.01 21.47
C ALA A 463 16.78 2.17 20.39
N GLN A 464 17.14 2.70 19.23
CA GLN A 464 16.19 2.92 18.14
C GLN A 464 15.72 1.64 17.47
N THR A 465 16.51 0.56 17.50
CA THR A 465 16.08 -0.75 17.01
C THR A 465 14.95 -1.31 17.88
N ARG A 466 14.99 -1.07 19.20
CA ARG A 466 13.95 -1.50 20.15
C ARG A 466 12.68 -0.64 20.08
N ASP A 467 12.81 0.67 19.85
CA ASP A 467 11.67 1.59 19.71
C ASP A 467 11.08 1.55 18.28
N ARG A 468 9.84 1.09 18.15
CA ARG A 468 9.14 0.97 16.85
C ARG A 468 8.82 2.31 16.20
N SER A 469 8.69 3.36 17.00
CA SER A 469 8.42 4.73 16.55
C SER A 469 9.69 5.53 16.28
N SER A 470 10.87 4.92 16.47
CA SER A 470 12.15 5.56 16.22
C SER A 470 12.31 6.02 14.77
N LEU A 471 13.20 7.00 14.57
CA LEU A 471 13.58 7.46 13.25
C LEU A 471 14.16 6.31 12.40
N LEU A 472 15.00 5.45 12.99
CA LEU A 472 15.57 4.28 12.31
C LEU A 472 14.50 3.35 11.75
N ASN A 473 13.54 2.94 12.60
CA ASN A 473 12.49 2.02 12.17
C ASN A 473 11.51 2.70 11.19
N TRP A 474 11.34 4.02 11.31
CA TRP A 474 10.59 4.80 10.32
C TRP A 474 11.31 4.86 8.96
N MET A 475 12.62 5.08 8.93
CA MET A 475 13.44 5.08 7.71
C MET A 475 13.41 3.71 7.01
N LYS A 476 13.53 2.61 7.76
CA LYS A 476 13.39 1.24 7.22
C LYS A 476 12.06 1.04 6.49
N ARG A 477 10.95 1.43 7.14
CA ARG A 477 9.61 1.36 6.53
C ARG A 477 9.51 2.20 5.26
N LEU A 478 10.04 3.43 5.29
CA LEU A 478 9.96 4.33 4.15
C LEU A 478 10.80 3.82 2.96
N LEU A 479 11.98 3.26 3.21
CA LEU A 479 12.82 2.61 2.19
C LEU A 479 12.17 1.36 1.60
N GLN A 480 11.48 0.56 2.42
CA GLN A 480 10.70 -0.58 1.95
C GLN A 480 9.56 -0.14 1.03
N VAL A 481 8.83 0.93 1.40
CA VAL A 481 7.78 1.52 0.54
C VAL A 481 8.36 2.04 -0.77
N ARG A 482 9.51 2.73 -0.74
CA ARG A 482 10.18 3.19 -1.97
C ARG A 482 10.54 2.01 -2.88
N ARG A 483 11.06 0.91 -2.31
CA ARG A 483 11.44 -0.29 -3.07
C ARG A 483 10.25 -0.97 -3.75
N ALA A 484 9.03 -0.81 -3.23
CA ALA A 484 7.83 -1.41 -3.79
C ALA A 484 7.38 -0.78 -5.12
N SER A 485 7.89 0.39 -5.52
CA SER A 485 7.58 0.98 -6.84
C SER A 485 8.79 1.63 -7.51
N GLN A 486 9.02 1.25 -8.76
CA GLN A 486 10.07 1.82 -9.60
C GLN A 486 9.78 3.27 -10.03
N ALA A 487 8.54 3.76 -9.84
CA ALA A 487 8.18 5.13 -10.18
C ALA A 487 9.04 6.17 -9.44
N PHE A 488 9.52 5.89 -8.23
CA PHE A 488 10.41 6.79 -7.51
C PHE A 488 11.80 6.91 -8.15
N GLY A 489 12.39 5.81 -8.58
CA GLY A 489 13.72 5.81 -9.22
C GLY A 489 13.66 6.24 -10.69
N ARG A 490 12.74 5.66 -11.46
CA ARG A 490 12.73 5.72 -12.94
C ARG A 490 11.60 6.56 -13.53
N GLY A 491 10.63 6.96 -12.71
CA GLY A 491 9.44 7.65 -13.20
C GLY A 491 9.67 9.10 -13.59
N THR A 492 8.83 9.59 -14.48
CA THR A 492 8.76 11.02 -14.83
C THR A 492 8.37 11.85 -13.60
N LEU A 493 8.62 13.16 -13.63
CA LEU A 493 8.19 14.11 -12.61
C LEU A 493 7.25 15.11 -13.24
N ARG A 494 6.07 15.33 -12.64
CA ARG A 494 5.16 16.40 -13.02
C ARG A 494 4.64 17.14 -11.78
N PHE A 495 4.95 18.42 -11.66
CA PHE A 495 4.40 19.25 -10.59
C PHE A 495 2.92 19.55 -10.83
N ILE A 496 2.13 19.50 -9.75
CA ILE A 496 0.79 20.08 -9.68
C ILE A 496 0.94 21.37 -8.88
N ARG A 497 0.34 22.46 -9.36
CA ARG A 497 0.48 23.79 -8.75
C ARG A 497 -0.82 24.21 -8.07
N PRO A 498 -1.17 23.67 -6.88
CA PRO A 498 -2.34 24.12 -6.14
C PRO A 498 -2.19 25.59 -5.71
N GLY A 499 -3.31 26.26 -5.42
CA GLY A 499 -3.32 27.65 -4.98
C GLY A 499 -2.55 27.88 -3.66
N ASN A 500 -2.51 26.87 -2.79
CA ASN A 500 -1.71 26.93 -1.55
C ASN A 500 -0.22 26.69 -1.85
N ARG A 501 0.60 27.73 -1.66
CA ARG A 501 2.06 27.70 -1.89
C ARG A 501 2.85 26.93 -0.83
N HIS A 502 2.26 26.73 0.36
CA HIS A 502 2.86 25.96 1.45
C HIS A 502 2.90 24.46 1.15
N VAL A 503 2.15 23.99 0.14
CA VAL A 503 2.07 22.57 -0.20
C VAL A 503 2.72 22.30 -1.55
N LEU A 504 3.74 21.45 -1.54
CA LEU A 504 4.43 20.93 -2.71
C LEU A 504 3.71 19.64 -3.17
N VAL A 505 3.32 19.59 -4.45
CA VAL A 505 2.61 18.44 -5.01
C VAL A 505 3.20 18.04 -6.35
N TYR A 506 3.43 16.75 -6.53
CA TYR A 506 3.93 16.21 -7.79
C TYR A 506 3.54 14.75 -7.99
N LEU A 507 3.53 14.34 -9.25
CA LEU A 507 3.32 12.98 -9.69
C LEU A 507 4.63 12.35 -10.14
N ARG A 508 4.80 11.08 -9.78
CA ARG A 508 5.82 10.18 -10.31
C ARG A 508 5.14 9.07 -11.10
N ALA A 509 5.43 8.96 -12.39
CA ALA A 509 4.78 7.95 -13.26
C ALA A 509 5.80 7.07 -13.97
N TYR A 510 5.62 5.75 -13.89
CA TYR A 510 6.43 4.76 -14.60
C TYR A 510 5.60 3.52 -14.93
N GLY A 511 5.42 3.22 -16.21
CA GLY A 511 4.55 2.11 -16.63
C GLY A 511 3.11 2.29 -16.11
N PRO A 512 2.51 1.29 -15.45
CA PRO A 512 1.17 1.40 -14.86
C PRO A 512 1.15 2.15 -13.51
N ASP A 513 2.30 2.36 -12.88
CA ASP A 513 2.39 2.98 -11.56
C ASP A 513 2.38 4.50 -11.66
N THR A 514 1.42 5.14 -10.99
CA THR A 514 1.38 6.60 -10.77
C THR A 514 1.31 6.89 -9.28
N ILE A 515 2.29 7.62 -8.77
CA ILE A 515 2.41 8.02 -7.36
C ILE A 515 2.19 9.52 -7.23
N LEU A 516 1.20 9.92 -6.45
CA LEU A 516 0.95 11.30 -6.04
C LEU A 516 1.66 11.59 -4.71
N CYS A 517 2.63 12.49 -4.75
CA CYS A 517 3.36 12.96 -3.58
C CYS A 517 2.83 14.34 -3.17
N VAL A 518 2.44 14.49 -1.91
CA VAL A 518 1.88 15.73 -1.34
C VAL A 518 2.66 16.04 -0.06
N ALA A 519 3.31 17.19 0.01
CA ALA A 519 4.19 17.57 1.11
C ALA A 519 3.85 18.97 1.63
N ASN A 520 3.53 19.08 2.92
CA ASN A 520 3.32 20.35 3.59
C ASN A 520 4.68 20.90 4.07
N LEU A 521 5.10 22.04 3.55
CA LEU A 521 6.34 22.70 3.93
C LEU A 521 6.15 23.66 5.12
N SER A 522 4.90 23.96 5.49
CA SER A 522 4.60 24.81 6.66
C SER A 522 4.66 24.01 7.95
N ARG A 523 5.05 24.68 9.04
CA ARG A 523 4.97 24.15 10.40
C ARG A 523 3.54 23.98 10.93
N SER A 524 2.55 24.53 10.23
CA SER A 524 1.13 24.49 10.62
C SER A 524 0.32 23.58 9.69
N ALA A 525 -0.85 23.14 10.14
CA ALA A 525 -1.73 22.33 9.31
C ALA A 525 -2.22 23.13 8.09
N GLN A 526 -2.21 22.53 6.91
CA GLN A 526 -2.56 23.19 5.65
C GLN A 526 -3.65 22.40 4.89
N PRO A 527 -4.74 23.07 4.45
CA PRO A 527 -5.64 22.51 3.45
C PRO A 527 -5.08 22.76 2.03
N VAL A 528 -5.38 21.87 1.10
CA VAL A 528 -5.01 22.02 -0.31
C VAL A 528 -6.06 21.39 -1.22
N GLU A 529 -6.41 22.10 -2.29
CA GLU A 529 -7.26 21.59 -3.38
C GLU A 529 -6.37 21.23 -4.57
N LEU A 530 -6.50 20.00 -5.07
CA LEU A 530 -5.68 19.47 -6.15
C LEU A 530 -6.51 19.26 -7.41
N ASP A 531 -6.05 19.78 -8.54
CA ASP A 531 -6.59 19.38 -9.83
C ASP A 531 -5.99 18.01 -10.22
N LEU A 532 -6.83 16.97 -10.10
CA LEU A 532 -6.52 15.59 -10.47
C LEU A 532 -7.45 15.08 -11.57
N SER A 533 -8.05 15.98 -12.35
CA SER A 533 -9.06 15.65 -13.38
C SER A 533 -8.61 14.58 -14.37
N GLU A 534 -7.31 14.54 -14.73
CA GLU A 534 -6.70 13.53 -15.59
C GLU A 534 -6.73 12.10 -15.01
N HIS A 535 -6.92 11.96 -13.69
CA HIS A 535 -6.96 10.69 -12.98
C HIS A 535 -8.37 10.37 -12.43
N ARG A 536 -9.42 10.96 -13.03
CA ARG A 536 -10.81 10.73 -12.66
C ARG A 536 -11.13 9.23 -12.58
N GLY A 537 -11.82 8.84 -11.51
CA GLY A 537 -12.20 7.46 -11.25
C GLY A 537 -11.14 6.61 -10.56
N ALA A 538 -9.88 7.07 -10.51
CA ALA A 538 -8.85 6.41 -9.71
C ALA A 538 -9.06 6.67 -8.22
N VAL A 539 -8.75 5.66 -7.41
CA VAL A 539 -8.75 5.71 -5.95
C VAL A 539 -7.31 5.96 -5.48
N PRO A 540 -7.03 7.06 -4.77
CA PRO A 540 -5.74 7.26 -4.13
C PRO A 540 -5.60 6.31 -2.95
N VAL A 541 -4.57 5.47 -2.95
CA VAL A 541 -4.25 4.55 -1.85
C VAL A 541 -2.96 4.99 -1.19
N GLU A 542 -3.02 5.37 0.08
CA GLU A 542 -1.87 5.89 0.83
C GLU A 542 -0.81 4.77 1.02
N LEU A 543 0.46 5.03 0.73
CA LEU A 543 1.48 3.98 0.60
C LEU A 543 2.03 3.44 1.94
N LEU A 544 1.98 4.21 3.03
CA LEU A 544 2.47 3.77 4.35
C LEU A 544 1.48 2.87 5.08
N GLY A 545 0.18 3.21 5.05
CA GLY A 545 -0.91 2.55 5.76
C GLY A 545 -1.98 1.90 4.87
N ARG A 546 -1.90 2.05 3.54
CA ARG A 546 -2.81 1.45 2.53
C ARG A 546 -4.27 1.80 2.66
N THR A 547 -4.55 2.91 3.30
CA THR A 547 -5.91 3.42 3.40
C THR A 547 -6.34 3.95 2.03
N SER A 548 -7.41 3.40 1.48
CA SER A 548 -8.10 4.00 0.34
C SER A 548 -8.68 5.35 0.74
N PHE A 549 -8.49 6.34 -0.10
CA PHE A 549 -9.15 7.64 0.00
C PHE A 549 -10.35 7.70 -0.97
N PRO A 550 -11.25 8.70 -0.85
CA PRO A 550 -12.33 8.88 -1.81
C PRO A 550 -11.83 8.86 -3.28
N PRO A 551 -12.57 8.24 -4.20
CA PRO A 551 -12.21 8.25 -5.62
C PRO A 551 -12.13 9.68 -6.16
N ILE A 552 -11.23 9.90 -7.12
CA ILE A 552 -11.05 11.21 -7.75
C ILE A 552 -12.29 11.51 -8.62
N GLY A 553 -13.02 12.57 -8.25
CA GLY A 553 -14.21 13.05 -8.95
C GLY A 553 -13.92 14.18 -9.94
N GLU A 554 -14.97 14.93 -10.30
CA GLU A 554 -14.85 16.18 -11.06
C GLU A 554 -14.39 17.40 -10.26
N PRO A 555 -14.83 17.63 -9.00
CA PRO A 555 -14.36 18.80 -8.26
C PRO A 555 -12.89 18.63 -7.85
N PRO A 556 -12.17 19.74 -7.56
CA PRO A 556 -10.82 19.68 -7.00
C PRO A 556 -10.75 18.79 -5.76
N TYR A 557 -9.69 17.97 -5.70
CA TYR A 557 -9.51 16.98 -4.65
C TYR A 557 -8.95 17.65 -3.39
N LEU A 558 -9.77 17.72 -2.34
CA LEU A 558 -9.39 18.35 -1.07
C LEU A 558 -8.56 17.39 -0.20
N LEU A 559 -7.40 17.85 0.26
CA LEU A 559 -6.57 17.19 1.27
C LEU A 559 -6.23 18.16 2.41
N THR A 560 -6.01 17.60 3.60
CA THR A 560 -5.49 18.32 4.76
C THR A 560 -4.26 17.59 5.29
N LEU A 561 -3.20 18.34 5.59
CA LEU A 561 -1.93 17.80 6.08
C LEU A 561 -1.57 18.47 7.41
N PRO A 562 -1.05 17.73 8.39
CA PRO A 562 -0.45 18.33 9.59
C PRO A 562 0.82 19.11 9.22
N GLY A 563 1.32 19.93 10.15
CA GLY A 563 2.59 20.66 9.97
C GLY A 563 3.73 19.71 9.61
N HIS A 564 4.48 20.03 8.57
CA HIS A 564 5.54 19.20 7.98
C HIS A 564 5.12 17.76 7.57
N GLY A 565 3.82 17.47 7.53
CA GLY A 565 3.29 16.18 7.10
C GLY A 565 3.40 15.96 5.60
N PHE A 566 3.42 14.70 5.17
CA PHE A 566 3.37 14.33 3.76
C PHE A 566 2.51 13.08 3.55
N TYR A 567 2.06 12.89 2.30
CA TYR A 567 1.43 11.67 1.83
C TYR A 567 2.07 11.22 0.51
N TRP A 568 2.18 9.90 0.35
CA TRP A 568 2.39 9.27 -0.95
C TRP A 568 1.18 8.41 -1.26
N PHE A 569 0.50 8.66 -2.38
CA PHE A 569 -0.64 7.85 -2.82
C PHE A 569 -0.29 7.13 -4.11
N ARG A 570 -0.59 5.84 -4.20
CA ARG A 570 -0.71 5.17 -5.50
C ARG A 570 -2.10 5.42 -6.05
N LEU A 571 -2.19 5.97 -7.26
CA LEU A 571 -3.47 6.17 -7.95
C LEU A 571 -3.85 4.86 -8.65
N SER A 572 -4.91 4.19 -8.20
CA SER A 572 -5.33 2.88 -8.72
C SER A 572 -6.76 2.89 -9.23
N LEU A 573 -6.99 2.35 -10.43
CA LEU A 573 -8.34 2.12 -10.98
C LEU A 573 -9.00 0.84 -10.45
N GLU A 574 -8.22 -0.03 -9.81
CA GLU A 574 -8.66 -1.35 -9.32
C GLU A 574 -8.97 -1.33 -7.81
N ALA A 575 -8.43 -0.36 -7.07
CA ALA A 575 -8.64 -0.27 -5.63
C ALA A 575 -10.09 0.12 -5.31
N GLU A 576 -10.62 -0.48 -4.24
CA GLU A 576 -11.97 -0.18 -3.80
C GLU A 576 -12.05 1.17 -3.08
N ALA A 577 -13.12 1.90 -3.35
CA ALA A 577 -13.45 3.12 -2.61
C ALA A 577 -13.77 2.77 -1.15
N PRO A 578 -13.53 3.69 -0.21
CA PRO A 578 -13.86 3.46 1.19
C PRO A 578 -15.34 3.12 1.36
N SER A 579 -15.65 2.13 2.20
CA SER A 579 -17.03 1.66 2.43
C SER A 579 -18.00 2.75 2.91
N TRP A 580 -17.47 3.78 3.59
CA TRP A 580 -18.22 4.95 4.04
C TRP A 580 -18.41 6.03 2.96
N HIS A 581 -17.74 5.94 1.80
CA HIS A 581 -17.88 6.92 0.73
C HIS A 581 -19.17 6.70 -0.06
N GLY A 582 -20.17 7.54 0.17
CA GLY A 582 -21.37 7.58 -0.66
C GLY A 582 -21.16 8.39 -1.94
N GLU A 583 -21.28 7.76 -3.10
CA GLU A 583 -21.25 8.46 -4.40
C GLU A 583 -22.41 9.46 -4.49
N ARG A 584 -22.11 10.75 -4.35
CA ARG A 584 -23.01 11.83 -4.78
C ARG A 584 -22.63 12.22 -6.20
N SER A 585 -23.15 11.49 -7.18
CA SER A 585 -23.01 11.92 -8.58
C SER A 585 -24.01 13.04 -8.86
N PRO A 586 -23.59 14.23 -9.32
CA PRO A 586 -24.49 15.19 -9.95
C PRO A 586 -25.04 14.53 -11.22
N ARG A 587 -26.36 14.50 -11.40
CA ARG A 587 -27.01 13.85 -12.55
C ARG A 587 -27.50 14.93 -13.52
N GLU A 588 -26.97 14.93 -14.74
CA GLU A 588 -27.47 15.73 -15.86
C GLU A 588 -28.64 15.01 -16.56
N ASP A 589 -29.64 15.79 -16.99
CA ASP A 589 -30.82 15.46 -17.82
C ASP A 589 -31.86 14.44 -17.31
N LEU A 590 -32.54 14.75 -16.18
CA LEU A 590 -33.77 14.06 -15.79
C LEU A 590 -34.96 14.43 -16.70
N PRO A 591 -35.78 13.46 -17.17
CA PRO A 591 -36.97 13.75 -17.96
C PRO A 591 -38.00 14.54 -17.15
N VAL A 592 -38.69 15.49 -17.80
CA VAL A 592 -39.81 16.23 -17.18
C VAL A 592 -41.13 15.50 -17.40
N MET A 593 -41.89 15.31 -16.32
CA MET A 593 -43.27 14.80 -16.31
C MET A 593 -44.25 15.88 -15.90
N VAL A 594 -45.28 16.12 -16.72
CA VAL A 594 -46.33 17.10 -16.40
C VAL A 594 -47.48 16.36 -15.71
N LEU A 595 -47.63 16.58 -14.41
CA LEU A 595 -48.66 15.95 -13.59
C LEU A 595 -49.97 16.75 -13.66
N VAL A 596 -51.08 16.02 -13.66
CA VAL A 596 -52.44 16.59 -13.66
C VAL A 596 -52.86 16.97 -12.24
N GLN A 597 -52.69 16.02 -11.31
CA GLN A 597 -53.02 16.13 -9.89
C GLN A 597 -52.29 15.03 -9.13
N GLY A 598 -51.11 15.32 -8.58
CA GLY A 598 -50.34 14.39 -7.74
C GLY A 598 -50.26 12.96 -8.30
N TRP A 599 -50.44 11.97 -7.41
CA TRP A 599 -50.44 10.54 -7.75
C TRP A 599 -51.61 10.11 -8.64
N SER A 600 -52.78 10.74 -8.53
CA SER A 600 -53.93 10.46 -9.42
C SER A 600 -53.60 10.63 -10.91
N SER A 601 -52.55 11.39 -11.26
CA SER A 601 -52.06 11.53 -12.64
C SER A 601 -51.62 10.21 -13.30
N PHE A 602 -51.34 9.16 -12.52
CA PHE A 602 -50.93 7.84 -13.04
C PHE A 602 -52.09 6.84 -13.14
N PHE A 603 -53.31 7.23 -12.77
CA PHE A 603 -54.48 6.34 -12.72
C PHE A 603 -55.62 6.91 -13.58
N PRO A 604 -55.80 6.43 -14.83
CA PRO A 604 -56.84 6.92 -15.74
C PRO A 604 -58.25 6.93 -15.13
N GLU A 605 -58.56 5.95 -14.28
CA GLU A 605 -59.83 5.82 -13.57
C GLU A 605 -60.07 6.90 -12.50
N ARG A 606 -59.03 7.64 -12.09
CA ARG A 606 -59.11 8.70 -11.05
C ARG A 606 -59.14 10.12 -11.61
N VAL A 607 -58.97 10.29 -12.92
CA VAL A 607 -58.97 11.60 -13.59
C VAL A 607 -60.21 11.80 -14.45
N ALA A 608 -60.57 13.06 -14.72
CA ALA A 608 -61.69 13.40 -15.59
C ALA A 608 -61.54 12.77 -17.00
N PRO A 609 -62.63 12.38 -17.69
CA PRO A 609 -62.58 11.68 -18.98
C PRO A 609 -61.65 12.31 -20.03
N ARG A 610 -61.62 13.65 -20.12
CA ARG A 610 -60.76 14.40 -21.06
C ARG A 610 -59.25 14.27 -20.80
N ARG A 611 -58.84 13.75 -19.64
CA ARG A 611 -57.44 13.61 -19.22
C ARG A 611 -56.99 12.15 -19.07
N GLN A 612 -57.85 11.18 -19.39
CA GLN A 612 -57.56 9.76 -19.25
C GLN A 612 -56.42 9.30 -20.17
N GLU A 613 -56.38 9.78 -21.41
CA GLU A 613 -55.28 9.48 -22.34
C GLU A 613 -53.93 9.98 -21.83
N LEU A 614 -53.89 11.20 -21.28
CA LEU A 614 -52.69 11.76 -20.67
C LEU A 614 -52.24 10.93 -19.45
N ALA A 615 -53.17 10.54 -18.56
CA ALA A 615 -52.85 9.69 -17.42
C ALA A 615 -52.34 8.31 -17.83
N ALA A 616 -52.92 7.72 -18.89
CA ALA A 616 -52.45 6.46 -19.46
C ALA A 616 -51.02 6.59 -20.04
N ALA A 617 -50.71 7.71 -20.71
CA ALA A 617 -49.38 8.00 -21.20
C ALA A 617 -48.35 8.18 -20.06
N LEU A 618 -48.71 8.90 -18.99
CA LEU A 618 -47.85 9.07 -17.80
C LEU A 618 -47.58 7.73 -17.12
N ARG A 619 -48.60 6.88 -16.95
CA ARG A 619 -48.45 5.52 -16.41
C ARG A 619 -47.56 4.66 -17.30
N SER A 620 -47.77 4.69 -18.62
CA SER A 620 -46.94 3.96 -19.58
C SER A 620 -45.47 4.39 -19.52
N ARG A 621 -45.19 5.69 -19.33
CA ARG A 621 -43.83 6.20 -19.16
C ARG A 621 -43.19 5.76 -17.83
N LEU A 622 -43.96 5.74 -16.75
CA LEU A 622 -43.51 5.24 -15.45
C LEU A 622 -43.11 3.75 -15.55
N GLU A 623 -44.01 2.92 -16.08
CA GLU A 623 -43.84 1.46 -16.21
C GLU A 623 -42.81 1.05 -17.28
N GLY A 624 -42.70 1.82 -18.36
CA GLY A 624 -41.87 1.47 -19.52
C GLY A 624 -40.47 2.07 -19.54
N HIS A 625 -40.23 3.18 -18.83
CA HIS A 625 -38.95 3.90 -18.90
C HIS A 625 -38.37 4.22 -17.51
N LEU A 626 -39.14 4.82 -16.61
CA LEU A 626 -38.59 5.32 -15.34
C LEU A 626 -38.26 4.20 -14.34
N VAL A 627 -39.20 3.29 -14.09
CA VAL A 627 -38.99 2.18 -13.16
C VAL A 627 -37.97 1.17 -13.72
N PRO A 628 -38.01 0.77 -15.00
CA PRO A 628 -36.94 -0.04 -15.58
C PRO A 628 -35.56 0.62 -15.46
N ALA A 629 -35.46 1.95 -15.65
CA ALA A 629 -34.21 2.66 -15.45
C ALA A 629 -33.75 2.66 -13.97
N LEU A 630 -34.66 2.74 -13.00
CA LEU A 630 -34.33 2.54 -11.59
C LEU A 630 -33.74 1.15 -11.36
N LEU A 631 -34.46 0.10 -11.78
CA LEU A 631 -34.01 -1.28 -11.61
C LEU A 631 -32.66 -1.55 -12.31
N ALA A 632 -32.42 -0.97 -13.49
CA ALA A 632 -31.14 -1.14 -14.17
C ALA A 632 -29.95 -0.45 -13.47
N ARG A 633 -30.21 0.63 -12.71
CA ARG A 633 -29.18 1.43 -12.02
C ARG A 633 -28.86 0.90 -10.63
N GLU A 634 -29.87 0.32 -9.99
CA GLU A 634 -29.78 -0.06 -8.60
C GLU A 634 -29.14 -1.44 -8.43
N ARG A 635 -28.07 -1.48 -7.62
CA ARG A 635 -27.30 -2.71 -7.37
C ARG A 635 -28.16 -3.84 -6.80
N TRP A 636 -29.25 -3.50 -6.10
CA TRP A 636 -30.17 -4.47 -5.49
C TRP A 636 -31.10 -5.18 -6.48
N ALA A 637 -31.21 -4.70 -7.72
CA ALA A 637 -32.09 -5.29 -8.71
C ALA A 637 -31.42 -6.40 -9.54
N ALA A 638 -30.09 -6.53 -9.49
CA ALA A 638 -29.38 -7.61 -10.16
C ALA A 638 -29.80 -8.99 -9.60
N PRO A 639 -29.85 -10.06 -10.43
CA PRO A 639 -30.15 -11.40 -9.95
C PRO A 639 -29.17 -11.82 -8.83
N ALA A 640 -29.70 -12.47 -7.79
CA ALA A 640 -28.96 -12.88 -6.61
C ALA A 640 -27.73 -13.73 -6.99
N GLY A 641 -26.55 -13.27 -6.58
CA GLY A 641 -25.27 -13.91 -6.91
C GLY A 641 -24.01 -13.05 -6.73
N ALA A 642 -24.14 -11.78 -6.33
CA ALA A 642 -23.00 -10.87 -6.19
C ALA A 642 -22.44 -10.84 -4.75
N GLY A 643 -21.50 -11.76 -4.47
CA GLY A 643 -20.40 -11.61 -3.50
C GLY A 643 -20.71 -11.66 -1.99
N LEU A 644 -19.77 -12.26 -1.24
CA LEU A 644 -19.58 -12.04 0.21
C LEU A 644 -19.40 -10.54 0.51
N PRO A 645 -19.73 -10.04 1.72
CA PRO A 645 -19.46 -8.64 2.08
C PRO A 645 -17.96 -8.35 2.02
N GLY A 646 -17.62 -7.19 1.44
CA GLY A 646 -16.25 -6.68 1.34
C GLY A 646 -15.58 -6.78 -0.02
N ASN A 647 -16.29 -7.18 -1.10
CA ASN A 647 -15.80 -7.04 -2.48
C ASN A 647 -17.00 -7.03 -3.47
N PRO A 648 -17.58 -5.88 -3.82
CA PRO A 648 -18.56 -5.77 -4.91
C PRO A 648 -18.01 -6.34 -6.24
N PRO A 649 -18.88 -6.81 -7.15
CA PRO A 649 -18.45 -7.25 -8.48
C PRO A 649 -17.74 -6.11 -9.22
N ALA A 650 -16.70 -6.46 -9.98
CA ALA A 650 -15.88 -5.52 -10.73
C ALA A 650 -16.73 -4.55 -11.59
N ARG A 651 -16.38 -3.26 -11.54
CA ARG A 651 -16.92 -2.27 -12.49
C ARG A 651 -16.51 -2.68 -13.90
N GLY A 652 -17.46 -3.08 -14.74
CA GLY A 652 -17.19 -3.37 -16.15
C GLY A 652 -18.27 -4.14 -16.90
N ALA A 653 -19.12 -4.91 -16.24
CA ALA A 653 -20.27 -5.54 -16.89
C ALA A 653 -21.47 -4.57 -16.89
N HIS A 654 -21.44 -3.55 -17.75
CA HIS A 654 -22.71 -3.00 -18.22
C HIS A 654 -23.46 -4.17 -18.89
N PRO A 655 -24.71 -4.47 -18.51
CA PRO A 655 -25.53 -5.39 -19.29
C PRO A 655 -25.68 -4.77 -20.68
N GLY A 656 -24.86 -5.24 -21.62
CA GLY A 656 -25.00 -4.90 -23.02
C GLY A 656 -26.40 -5.30 -23.46
N GLY A 657 -27.17 -4.32 -23.93
CA GLY A 657 -28.46 -4.52 -24.59
C GLY A 657 -29.57 -5.07 -23.69
N MET A 658 -30.12 -4.25 -22.78
CA MET A 658 -31.44 -4.55 -22.23
C MET A 658 -32.51 -4.31 -23.29
N GLY A 659 -33.09 -5.40 -23.78
CA GLY A 659 -34.39 -5.39 -24.44
C GLY A 659 -35.47 -4.83 -23.51
N SER A 660 -36.52 -4.27 -24.12
CA SER A 660 -37.67 -3.56 -23.56
C SER A 660 -38.42 -4.26 -22.40
N SER A 661 -37.80 -4.38 -21.23
CA SER A 661 -38.44 -4.99 -20.06
C SER A 661 -39.36 -3.95 -19.39
N ARG A 662 -40.68 -4.16 -19.49
CA ARG A 662 -41.70 -3.30 -18.87
C ARG A 662 -41.92 -3.73 -17.41
N ALA A 663 -41.94 -2.78 -16.48
CA ALA A 663 -42.27 -3.01 -15.08
C ALA A 663 -43.71 -2.53 -14.81
N ALA A 664 -44.68 -3.43 -14.86
CA ALA A 664 -46.09 -3.09 -14.68
C ALA A 664 -46.41 -2.78 -13.22
N LEU A 665 -47.18 -1.72 -12.94
CA LEU A 665 -47.67 -1.45 -11.58
C LEU A 665 -48.74 -2.48 -11.21
N ALA A 666 -48.37 -3.48 -10.41
CA ALA A 666 -49.23 -4.59 -10.02
C ALA A 666 -50.24 -4.17 -8.95
N ASP A 667 -49.76 -3.49 -7.90
CA ASP A 667 -50.61 -2.91 -6.87
C ASP A 667 -49.92 -1.75 -6.15
N CYS A 668 -50.67 -0.96 -5.39
CA CYS A 668 -50.11 0.12 -4.56
C CYS A 668 -51.00 0.47 -3.36
N ALA A 669 -50.37 0.94 -2.27
CA ALA A 669 -51.06 1.55 -1.13
C ALA A 669 -50.73 3.05 -1.02
N MET A 670 -51.72 3.84 -0.60
CA MET A 670 -51.59 5.27 -0.26
C MET A 670 -52.30 5.51 1.08
N PRO A 671 -51.56 5.63 2.20
CA PRO A 671 -52.12 5.68 3.56
C PRO A 671 -53.27 6.69 3.79
N GLN A 672 -53.22 7.88 3.20
CA GLN A 672 -54.21 8.97 3.29
C GLN A 672 -54.77 9.39 1.92
N ARG A 673 -54.68 8.53 0.88
CA ARG A 673 -55.04 8.85 -0.53
C ARG A 673 -54.23 10.05 -1.08
N ASP A 674 -54.75 10.86 -2.01
CA ASP A 674 -54.01 11.89 -2.78
C ASP A 674 -53.35 13.03 -1.95
N GLN A 675 -53.47 13.02 -0.62
CA GLN A 675 -52.81 13.99 0.28
C GLN A 675 -51.41 13.54 0.72
N ASP A 676 -51.09 12.25 0.63
CA ASP A 676 -49.76 11.76 0.98
C ASP A 676 -48.76 12.05 -0.13
N PRO A 677 -47.53 12.47 0.22
CA PRO A 677 -46.46 12.64 -0.74
C PRO A 677 -45.88 11.30 -1.23
N TRP A 678 -46.37 10.15 -0.75
CA TRP A 678 -45.82 8.82 -1.05
C TRP A 678 -46.82 7.85 -1.71
N MET A 679 -46.27 6.95 -2.50
CA MET A 679 -46.97 5.78 -3.02
C MET A 679 -46.15 4.52 -2.73
N LEU A 680 -46.71 3.59 -1.95
CA LEU A 680 -46.09 2.28 -1.68
C LEU A 680 -46.40 1.36 -2.86
N ALA A 681 -45.55 1.37 -3.89
CA ALA A 681 -45.81 0.70 -5.16
C ALA A 681 -45.14 -0.68 -5.27
N ILE A 682 -45.88 -1.64 -5.82
CA ILE A 682 -45.41 -2.98 -6.15
C ILE A 682 -45.43 -3.13 -7.67
N PHE A 683 -44.27 -3.38 -8.25
CA PHE A 683 -44.08 -3.58 -9.68
C PHE A 683 -43.83 -5.04 -10.02
N GLU A 684 -44.32 -5.49 -11.17
CA GLU A 684 -44.12 -6.84 -11.70
C GLU A 684 -43.41 -6.76 -13.06
N VAL A 685 -42.29 -7.47 -13.19
CA VAL A 685 -41.52 -7.60 -14.42
C VAL A 685 -41.70 -9.04 -14.90
N ALA A 686 -42.28 -9.21 -16.09
CA ALA A 686 -42.69 -10.52 -16.61
C ALA A 686 -41.50 -11.33 -17.18
N ASP A 687 -40.59 -10.68 -17.90
CA ASP A 687 -39.57 -11.34 -18.72
C ASP A 687 -38.17 -10.75 -18.49
N GLY A 688 -37.14 -11.54 -18.81
CA GLY A 688 -35.73 -11.14 -18.76
C GLY A 688 -35.04 -11.40 -17.41
N ALA A 689 -33.79 -10.95 -17.30
CA ALA A 689 -32.95 -11.18 -16.11
C ALA A 689 -33.50 -10.53 -14.83
N LEU A 690 -34.39 -9.55 -14.97
CA LEU A 690 -35.05 -8.84 -13.88
C LEU A 690 -36.45 -9.39 -13.57
N ALA A 691 -36.86 -10.54 -14.11
CA ALA A 691 -38.19 -11.09 -13.85
C ALA A 691 -38.46 -11.29 -12.35
N GLY A 692 -39.64 -10.84 -11.91
CA GLY A 692 -40.06 -10.89 -10.50
C GLY A 692 -40.89 -9.69 -10.05
N ARG A 693 -41.22 -9.66 -8.75
CA ARG A 693 -41.93 -8.55 -8.11
C ARG A 693 -40.98 -7.69 -7.28
N TYR A 694 -41.15 -6.38 -7.38
CA TYR A 694 -40.33 -5.39 -6.70
C TYR A 694 -41.18 -4.41 -5.90
N PHE A 695 -40.71 -4.09 -4.70
CA PHE A 695 -41.28 -3.03 -3.88
C PHE A 695 -40.44 -1.76 -4.01
N ALA A 696 -41.07 -0.70 -4.50
CA ALA A 696 -40.45 0.60 -4.69
C ALA A 696 -41.38 1.68 -4.12
N PRO A 697 -41.18 2.12 -2.86
CA PRO A 697 -41.87 3.30 -2.38
C PRO A 697 -41.40 4.53 -3.18
N LEU A 698 -42.34 5.32 -3.70
CA LEU A 698 -42.05 6.51 -4.49
C LEU A 698 -42.54 7.77 -3.77
N ALA A 699 -41.83 8.88 -3.93
CA ALA A 699 -42.19 10.19 -3.39
C ALA A 699 -42.32 11.23 -4.50
N ILE A 700 -43.28 12.15 -4.34
CA ILE A 700 -43.35 13.41 -5.08
C ILE A 700 -43.13 14.55 -4.09
N ALA A 701 -42.14 15.40 -4.35
CA ALA A 701 -41.87 16.60 -3.57
C ALA A 701 -41.80 17.83 -4.48
N PHE A 702 -42.61 18.84 -4.20
CA PHE A 702 -42.61 20.12 -4.92
C PHE A 702 -41.73 21.15 -4.20
N GLU A 703 -40.96 21.92 -4.98
CA GLU A 703 -40.03 22.95 -4.49
C GLU A 703 -40.75 24.04 -3.70
N ASP A 704 -41.94 24.46 -4.15
CA ASP A 704 -42.71 25.54 -3.51
C ASP A 704 -43.27 25.15 -2.14
N SER A 705 -43.52 23.86 -1.90
CA SER A 705 -44.10 23.37 -0.64
C SER A 705 -43.03 22.96 0.38
N ASP A 706 -41.94 22.35 -0.07
CA ASP A 706 -40.86 21.85 0.79
C ASP A 706 -39.55 21.70 -0.02
N GLU A 707 -38.87 22.82 -0.23
CA GLU A 707 -37.63 22.91 -0.99
C GLU A 707 -36.52 22.02 -0.37
N ALA A 708 -36.45 21.97 0.96
CA ALA A 708 -35.45 21.19 1.67
C ALA A 708 -35.61 19.69 1.40
N ARG A 709 -36.84 19.17 1.46
CA ARG A 709 -37.13 17.77 1.13
C ARG A 709 -36.92 17.46 -0.35
N SER A 710 -37.34 18.35 -1.25
CA SER A 710 -37.07 18.21 -2.69
C SER A 710 -35.57 18.04 -2.97
N ARG A 711 -34.71 18.88 -2.36
CA ARG A 711 -33.24 18.77 -2.47
C ARG A 711 -32.71 17.46 -1.89
N LYS A 712 -33.23 16.99 -0.75
CA LYS A 712 -32.82 15.71 -0.13
C LYS A 712 -33.16 14.48 -0.98
N LEU A 713 -34.25 14.54 -1.76
CA LEU A 713 -34.70 13.44 -2.64
C LEU A 713 -34.01 13.41 -4.01
N GLN A 714 -33.27 14.45 -4.39
CA GLN A 714 -32.55 14.53 -5.67
C GLN A 714 -31.63 13.31 -5.97
N PRO A 715 -30.89 12.73 -5.00
CA PRO A 715 -30.07 11.54 -5.27
C PRO A 715 -30.89 10.33 -5.79
N GLY A 716 -32.12 10.17 -5.30
CA GLY A 716 -33.06 9.11 -5.71
C GLY A 716 -33.97 9.50 -6.88
N ALA A 717 -33.74 10.64 -7.54
CA ALA A 717 -34.63 11.18 -8.55
C ALA A 717 -34.72 10.30 -9.81
N LEU A 718 -35.97 10.02 -10.21
CA LEU A 718 -36.35 9.33 -11.44
C LEU A 718 -36.70 10.33 -12.54
N ALA A 719 -37.37 11.43 -12.20
CA ALA A 719 -37.84 12.45 -13.12
C ALA A 719 -38.04 13.80 -12.41
N ARG A 720 -37.94 14.90 -13.16
CA ARG A 720 -38.50 16.18 -12.73
C ARG A 720 -40.00 16.14 -12.94
N VAL A 721 -40.77 16.65 -12.00
CA VAL A 721 -42.23 16.78 -12.15
C VAL A 721 -42.62 18.25 -12.20
N ARG A 722 -43.68 18.55 -12.95
CA ARG A 722 -44.31 19.87 -12.97
C ARG A 722 -45.80 19.72 -12.80
N GLN A 723 -46.37 20.45 -11.84
CA GLN A 723 -47.81 20.61 -11.70
C GLN A 723 -48.12 22.11 -11.72
N GLN A 724 -48.73 22.58 -12.80
CA GLN A 724 -48.95 24.02 -13.06
C GLN A 724 -47.63 24.82 -13.02
N ALA A 725 -47.48 25.75 -12.07
CA ALA A 725 -46.28 26.57 -11.87
C ALA A 725 -45.24 25.88 -10.96
N SER A 726 -45.66 24.88 -10.17
CA SER A 726 -44.79 24.21 -9.20
C SER A 726 -43.95 23.14 -9.87
N LEU A 727 -42.63 23.26 -9.66
CA LEU A 727 -41.63 22.26 -10.05
C LEU A 727 -41.34 21.35 -8.87
N GLY A 728 -40.92 20.13 -9.15
CA GLY A 728 -40.60 19.14 -8.13
C GLY A 728 -39.84 17.95 -8.68
N VAL A 729 -39.71 16.93 -7.85
CA VAL A 729 -39.03 15.67 -8.17
C VAL A 729 -39.92 14.47 -7.88
N LEU A 730 -39.89 13.48 -8.77
CA LEU A 730 -40.36 12.11 -8.52
C LEU A 730 -39.13 11.27 -8.21
N ALA A 731 -39.07 10.66 -7.03
CA ALA A 731 -37.89 9.93 -6.54
C ALA A 731 -38.27 8.60 -5.86
N ASP A 732 -37.30 7.69 -5.77
CA ASP A 732 -37.37 6.54 -4.84
C ASP A 732 -37.34 7.08 -3.40
N ALA A 733 -38.32 6.66 -2.61
CA ALA A 733 -38.55 7.15 -1.25
C ALA A 733 -37.94 6.23 -0.17
N GLY A 734 -37.21 5.18 -0.56
CA GLY A 734 -36.65 4.22 0.41
C GLY A 734 -35.71 4.83 1.46
N THR A 735 -35.16 6.02 1.21
CA THR A 735 -34.35 6.79 2.17
C THR A 735 -34.98 8.13 2.57
N ASP A 736 -36.25 8.35 2.23
CA ASP A 736 -36.97 9.57 2.61
C ASP A 736 -37.24 9.56 4.13
N GLU A 737 -36.75 10.58 4.82
CA GLU A 737 -36.75 10.60 6.29
C GLU A 737 -38.18 10.56 6.86
N GLU A 738 -39.09 11.28 6.21
CA GLU A 738 -40.48 11.40 6.66
C GLU A 738 -41.24 10.08 6.42
N LEU A 739 -41.06 9.43 5.26
CA LEU A 739 -41.61 8.09 5.03
C LEU A 739 -41.12 7.09 6.07
N CYS A 740 -39.81 7.04 6.31
CA CYS A 740 -39.22 6.08 7.25
C CYS A 740 -39.80 6.24 8.66
N ARG A 741 -39.99 7.48 9.12
CA ARG A 741 -40.66 7.77 10.40
C ARG A 741 -42.12 7.32 10.39
N SER A 742 -42.87 7.64 9.33
CA SER A 742 -44.27 7.22 9.18
C SER A 742 -44.44 5.70 9.14
N LEU A 743 -43.49 4.94 8.56
CA LEU A 743 -43.51 3.47 8.58
C LEU A 743 -43.34 2.93 10.01
N VAL A 744 -42.43 3.51 10.80
CA VAL A 744 -42.26 3.14 12.22
C VAL A 744 -43.53 3.44 13.03
N GLU A 745 -44.16 4.59 12.79
CA GLU A 745 -45.44 4.94 13.42
C GLU A 745 -46.57 4.00 13.01
N ALA A 746 -46.65 3.64 11.73
CA ALA A 746 -47.65 2.72 11.22
C ALA A 746 -47.53 1.32 11.84
N ILE A 747 -46.30 0.84 12.06
CA ILE A 747 -46.02 -0.39 12.80
C ILE A 747 -46.54 -0.26 14.24
N ALA A 748 -46.25 0.84 14.93
CA ALA A 748 -46.71 1.05 16.31
C ALA A 748 -48.23 1.12 16.43
N LEU A 749 -48.90 1.76 15.46
CA LEU A 749 -50.36 1.93 15.42
C LEU A 749 -51.11 0.73 14.84
N ARG A 750 -50.40 -0.31 14.37
CA ARG A 750 -50.99 -1.48 13.69
C ARG A 750 -51.83 -1.09 12.47
N SER A 751 -51.35 -0.11 11.72
CA SER A 751 -52.07 0.44 10.57
C SER A 751 -52.29 -0.61 9.47
N GLU A 752 -53.45 -0.53 8.82
CA GLU A 752 -53.78 -1.30 7.63
C GLU A 752 -54.20 -0.36 6.49
N TRP A 753 -53.68 -0.60 5.29
CA TRP A 753 -53.98 0.21 4.11
C TRP A 753 -54.52 -0.68 2.98
N PRO A 754 -55.75 -0.43 2.48
CA PRO A 754 -56.31 -1.20 1.39
C PRO A 754 -55.57 -0.92 0.08
N THR A 755 -55.42 -1.95 -0.73
CA THR A 755 -54.89 -1.86 -2.11
C THR A 755 -55.94 -2.37 -3.10
N ARG A 756 -55.64 -2.45 -4.39
CA ARG A 756 -56.60 -2.93 -5.39
C ARG A 756 -56.81 -4.44 -5.30
N GLU A 757 -55.76 -5.21 -5.04
CA GLU A 757 -55.77 -6.67 -5.00
C GLU A 757 -55.61 -7.26 -3.58
N GLY A 758 -55.51 -6.42 -2.56
CA GLY A 758 -55.21 -6.84 -1.19
C GLY A 758 -55.17 -5.70 -0.17
N ARG A 759 -54.22 -5.80 0.76
CA ARG A 759 -53.94 -4.80 1.80
C ARG A 759 -52.50 -4.86 2.28
N VAL A 760 -51.97 -3.72 2.70
CA VAL A 760 -50.72 -3.62 3.46
C VAL A 760 -51.06 -3.62 4.96
N VAL A 761 -50.37 -4.45 5.74
CA VAL A 761 -50.63 -4.66 7.17
C VAL A 761 -49.33 -4.45 7.95
N CYS A 762 -49.37 -3.58 8.97
CA CYS A 762 -48.21 -3.30 9.82
C CYS A 762 -48.36 -4.03 11.17
N ARG A 763 -47.29 -4.69 11.64
CA ARG A 763 -47.32 -5.51 12.85
C ARG A 763 -46.16 -5.18 13.78
N PRO A 764 -46.40 -4.72 15.02
CA PRO A 764 -45.38 -4.54 16.03
C PRO A 764 -45.11 -5.86 16.77
N THR A 765 -43.92 -6.01 17.31
CA THR A 765 -43.58 -7.03 18.32
C THR A 765 -43.58 -6.43 19.72
N GLY A 766 -43.41 -7.27 20.75
CA GLY A 766 -43.20 -6.83 22.13
C GLY A 766 -41.98 -5.91 22.33
N ALA A 767 -40.96 -5.99 21.47
CA ALA A 767 -39.72 -5.22 21.60
C ALA A 767 -39.88 -3.73 21.24
N LEU A 768 -40.85 -3.38 20.39
CA LEU A 768 -41.02 -2.00 19.91
C LEU A 768 -41.24 -1.00 21.05
N ALA A 769 -41.97 -1.39 22.09
CA ALA A 769 -42.27 -0.51 23.23
C ALA A 769 -41.00 -0.11 24.00
N ALA A 770 -40.01 -1.00 24.08
CA ALA A 770 -38.73 -0.73 24.74
C ALA A 770 -37.74 0.03 23.83
N LEU A 771 -37.85 -0.15 22.51
CA LEU A 771 -36.96 0.47 21.52
C LEU A 771 -37.41 1.87 21.08
N ARG A 772 -38.71 2.17 21.21
CA ARG A 772 -39.25 3.52 20.99
C ARG A 772 -38.79 4.44 22.12
N GLY A 773 -38.03 5.47 21.77
CA GLY A 773 -37.77 6.61 22.65
C GLY A 773 -39.03 7.43 22.95
N THR A 774 -38.89 8.52 23.68
CA THR A 774 -40.00 9.41 24.04
C THR A 774 -40.69 9.99 22.79
N PRO A 775 -42.01 9.86 22.65
CA PRO A 775 -42.74 10.45 21.53
C PRO A 775 -42.50 11.97 21.42
N GLY A 776 -42.21 12.48 20.21
CA GLY A 776 -42.03 13.91 19.95
C GLY A 776 -40.59 14.42 19.87
N VAL A 777 -39.58 13.56 20.08
CA VAL A 777 -38.16 13.91 19.82
C VAL A 777 -37.81 13.56 18.38
N GLU A 778 -37.37 14.54 17.61
CA GLU A 778 -36.98 14.37 16.21
C GLU A 778 -35.74 13.47 16.12
N THR A 779 -35.90 12.27 15.57
CA THR A 779 -34.82 11.28 15.44
C THR A 779 -34.21 11.37 14.05
N ALA A 780 -32.88 11.53 14.00
CA ALA A 780 -32.15 11.62 12.74
C ALA A 780 -32.29 10.31 11.95
N VAL A 781 -32.65 10.42 10.68
CA VAL A 781 -32.74 9.29 9.75
C VAL A 781 -31.51 9.32 8.85
N VAL A 782 -30.70 8.27 8.87
CA VAL A 782 -29.42 8.20 8.16
C VAL A 782 -29.42 6.95 7.27
N PRO A 783 -29.24 7.10 5.94
CA PRO A 783 -29.06 5.95 5.05
C PRO A 783 -27.87 5.10 5.50
N ALA A 784 -28.05 3.78 5.60
CA ALA A 784 -27.00 2.85 6.03
C ALA A 784 -26.41 2.02 4.86
N GLY A 785 -26.93 2.19 3.64
CA GLY A 785 -26.48 1.49 2.44
C GLY A 785 -27.43 0.36 2.01
N ALA A 786 -26.91 -0.61 1.25
CA ALA A 786 -27.65 -1.79 0.80
C ALA A 786 -27.10 -3.06 1.45
N GLN A 787 -27.98 -3.92 1.97
CA GLN A 787 -27.63 -5.21 2.58
C GLN A 787 -28.49 -6.32 1.95
N GLY A 788 -27.86 -7.35 1.40
CA GLY A 788 -28.59 -8.48 0.78
C GLY A 788 -29.52 -8.09 -0.38
N GLY A 789 -29.25 -6.96 -1.06
CA GLY A 789 -30.17 -6.42 -2.06
C GLY A 789 -31.39 -5.70 -1.49
N ASN A 790 -31.33 -5.25 -0.23
CA ASN A 790 -32.38 -4.47 0.42
C ASN A 790 -31.88 -3.06 0.77
N THR A 791 -32.79 -2.09 0.89
CA THR A 791 -32.43 -0.72 1.33
C THR A 791 -32.48 -0.66 2.85
N THR A 792 -31.41 -0.14 3.46
CA THR A 792 -31.31 -0.06 4.93
C THR A 792 -31.17 1.38 5.40
N VAL A 793 -31.87 1.69 6.49
CA VAL A 793 -31.95 3.04 7.06
C VAL A 793 -31.83 2.95 8.58
N ARG A 794 -30.92 3.74 9.15
CA ARG A 794 -30.80 3.91 10.60
C ARG A 794 -31.70 5.05 11.06
N ILE A 795 -32.48 4.81 12.11
CA ILE A 795 -33.39 5.80 12.70
C ILE A 795 -32.95 6.03 14.15
N GLY A 796 -32.36 7.21 14.40
CA GLY A 796 -31.74 7.56 15.68
C GLY A 796 -30.59 6.61 16.05
N GLU A 797 -30.48 6.28 17.33
CA GLU A 797 -29.50 5.31 17.86
C GLU A 797 -30.16 3.99 18.31
N THR A 798 -31.45 3.80 18.02
CA THR A 798 -32.22 2.67 18.56
C THR A 798 -32.85 1.77 17.52
N LEU A 799 -33.09 2.23 16.29
CA LEU A 799 -33.86 1.49 15.28
C LEU A 799 -33.11 1.38 13.94
N PHE A 800 -33.30 0.22 13.29
CA PHE A 800 -32.76 -0.11 11.98
C PHE A 800 -33.90 -0.64 11.10
N LEU A 801 -34.17 0.05 9.99
CA LEU A 801 -35.25 -0.27 9.06
C LEU A 801 -34.67 -0.90 7.79
N LYS A 802 -35.09 -2.12 7.45
CA LYS A 802 -34.73 -2.83 6.21
C LYS A 802 -35.96 -2.91 5.32
N ILE A 803 -35.88 -2.31 4.13
CA ILE A 803 -36.93 -2.30 3.10
C ILE A 803 -36.63 -3.41 2.09
N CYS A 804 -37.52 -4.39 2.02
CA CYS A 804 -37.39 -5.55 1.15
C CYS A 804 -37.68 -5.16 -0.30
N ARG A 805 -36.66 -5.12 -1.17
CA ARG A 805 -36.82 -4.60 -2.54
C ARG A 805 -37.36 -5.63 -3.53
N ARG A 806 -36.94 -6.89 -3.42
CA ARG A 806 -37.48 -8.00 -4.23
C ARG A 806 -38.42 -8.84 -3.38
N LEU A 807 -39.67 -8.97 -3.82
CA LEU A 807 -40.72 -9.65 -3.07
C LEU A 807 -40.80 -11.13 -3.45
N ALA A 808 -40.78 -11.98 -2.43
CA ALA A 808 -41.06 -13.41 -2.58
C ALA A 808 -42.38 -13.77 -1.88
N PRO A 809 -43.17 -14.71 -2.43
CA PRO A 809 -44.39 -15.18 -1.79
C PRO A 809 -44.05 -16.06 -0.57
N GLY A 810 -44.80 -15.87 0.52
CA GLY A 810 -44.68 -16.63 1.76
C GLY A 810 -44.05 -15.85 2.93
N PRO A 811 -43.96 -16.47 4.11
CA PRO A 811 -43.35 -15.84 5.29
C PRO A 811 -41.85 -15.64 5.06
N ASN A 812 -41.37 -14.41 5.29
CA ASN A 812 -39.96 -14.08 5.19
C ASN A 812 -39.17 -14.76 6.34
N PRO A 813 -38.06 -15.48 6.05
CA PRO A 813 -37.26 -16.19 7.06
C PRO A 813 -36.74 -15.27 8.18
N GLU A 814 -36.33 -14.05 7.86
CA GLU A 814 -35.78 -13.09 8.82
C GLU A 814 -36.86 -12.60 9.80
N VAL A 815 -38.09 -12.41 9.31
CA VAL A 815 -39.24 -12.09 10.18
C VAL A 815 -39.63 -13.29 11.04
N GLU A 816 -39.65 -14.50 10.48
CA GLU A 816 -39.97 -15.74 11.20
C GLU A 816 -38.98 -16.01 12.34
N ILE A 817 -37.68 -16.05 12.02
CA ILE A 817 -36.60 -16.30 12.97
C ILE A 817 -36.45 -15.12 13.94
N GLY A 818 -36.39 -13.89 13.44
CA GLY A 818 -36.20 -12.69 14.28
C GLY A 818 -37.31 -12.52 15.31
N ARG A 819 -38.57 -12.79 14.91
CA ARG A 819 -39.70 -12.78 15.85
C ARG A 819 -39.58 -13.88 16.90
N TYR A 820 -39.26 -15.11 16.49
CA TYR A 820 -39.09 -16.22 17.43
C TYR A 820 -37.97 -15.95 18.44
N LEU A 821 -36.80 -15.49 17.98
CA LEU A 821 -35.67 -15.13 18.84
C LEU A 821 -36.01 -13.99 19.80
N THR A 822 -36.86 -13.04 19.37
CA THR A 822 -37.25 -11.88 20.19
C THR A 822 -38.34 -12.22 21.21
N GLU A 823 -39.43 -12.86 20.77
CA GLU A 823 -40.65 -13.02 21.56
C GLU A 823 -40.77 -14.38 22.26
N VAL A 824 -40.08 -15.42 21.79
CA VAL A 824 -40.24 -16.80 22.28
C VAL A 824 -38.96 -17.30 22.96
N ALA A 825 -37.84 -17.31 22.24
CA ALA A 825 -36.58 -17.80 22.78
C ALA A 825 -35.81 -16.76 23.61
N HIS A 826 -36.17 -15.48 23.48
CA HIS A 826 -35.55 -14.34 24.17
C HIS A 826 -34.01 -14.33 24.07
N PHE A 827 -33.47 -14.57 22.87
CA PHE A 827 -32.04 -14.66 22.63
C PHE A 827 -31.40 -13.26 22.68
N PRO A 828 -30.47 -12.98 23.62
CA PRO A 828 -29.98 -11.62 23.85
C PRO A 828 -28.90 -11.15 22.86
N HIS A 829 -28.35 -12.06 22.03
CA HIS A 829 -27.25 -11.79 21.11
C HIS A 829 -27.68 -11.73 19.64
N CYS A 830 -28.91 -11.32 19.36
CA CYS A 830 -29.37 -10.91 18.04
C CYS A 830 -29.95 -9.49 18.08
N ALA A 831 -30.15 -8.87 16.92
CA ALA A 831 -30.94 -7.64 16.84
C ALA A 831 -32.42 -7.97 17.11
N PRO A 832 -33.06 -7.43 18.16
CA PRO A 832 -34.47 -7.69 18.40
C PRO A 832 -35.33 -7.12 17.26
N LEU A 833 -36.23 -7.95 16.72
CA LEU A 833 -37.22 -7.52 15.75
C LEU A 833 -38.27 -6.68 16.46
N ALA A 834 -38.39 -5.40 16.10
CA ALA A 834 -39.36 -4.45 16.65
C ALA A 834 -40.71 -4.49 15.89
N GLY A 835 -40.71 -4.85 14.61
CA GLY A 835 -41.95 -5.00 13.83
C GLY A 835 -41.68 -5.20 12.36
N PHE A 836 -42.75 -5.37 11.58
CA PHE A 836 -42.65 -5.63 10.14
C PHE A 836 -43.93 -5.21 9.42
N ILE A 837 -43.83 -5.08 8.09
CA ILE A 837 -44.90 -4.67 7.19
C ILE A 837 -45.06 -5.77 6.14
N GLU A 838 -46.30 -6.24 5.94
CA GLU A 838 -46.64 -7.27 4.96
C GLU A 838 -47.65 -6.76 3.95
N TYR A 839 -47.49 -7.16 2.69
CA TYR A 839 -48.55 -7.12 1.70
C TYR A 839 -49.30 -8.44 1.68
N ARG A 840 -50.63 -8.40 1.86
CA ARG A 840 -51.52 -9.58 1.85
C ARG A 840 -52.52 -9.46 0.71
N ARG A 841 -52.46 -10.40 -0.22
CA ARG A 841 -53.40 -10.48 -1.35
C ARG A 841 -54.72 -11.12 -0.94
N GLY A 842 -55.76 -10.88 -1.74
CA GLY A 842 -57.07 -11.52 -1.57
C GLY A 842 -57.05 -13.05 -1.69
N ASP A 843 -56.02 -13.61 -2.32
CA ASP A 843 -55.79 -15.07 -2.46
C ASP A 843 -55.14 -15.73 -1.23
N GLY A 844 -54.80 -14.94 -0.20
CA GLY A 844 -54.14 -15.42 1.03
C GLY A 844 -52.60 -15.41 0.98
N THR A 845 -51.99 -15.09 -0.14
CA THR A 845 -50.53 -14.95 -0.27
C THR A 845 -50.04 -13.69 0.44
N SER A 846 -48.95 -13.81 1.23
CA SER A 846 -48.28 -12.69 1.88
C SER A 846 -46.85 -12.50 1.39
N SER A 847 -46.36 -11.26 1.39
CA SER A 847 -44.97 -10.90 1.13
C SER A 847 -44.54 -9.78 2.07
N THR A 848 -43.35 -9.87 2.68
CA THR A 848 -42.80 -8.83 3.55
C THR A 848 -42.30 -7.64 2.71
N LEU A 849 -42.74 -6.43 3.06
CA LEU A 849 -42.32 -5.18 2.42
C LEU A 849 -41.18 -4.49 3.18
N ALA A 850 -41.21 -4.55 4.50
CA ALA A 850 -40.17 -3.98 5.36
C ALA A 850 -40.16 -4.66 6.74
N LEU A 851 -39.01 -4.62 7.40
CA LEU A 851 -38.83 -5.05 8.79
C LEU A 851 -38.02 -4.02 9.57
N LEU A 852 -38.33 -3.90 10.85
CA LEU A 852 -37.78 -2.93 11.78
C LEU A 852 -37.13 -3.69 12.93
N GLU A 853 -35.85 -3.45 13.17
CA GLU A 853 -35.04 -4.09 14.20
C GLU A 853 -34.40 -3.04 15.13
N ALA A 854 -33.83 -3.49 16.23
CA ALA A 854 -32.98 -2.62 17.04
C ALA A 854 -31.68 -2.29 16.31
N PHE A 855 -31.27 -1.03 16.33
CA PHE A 855 -29.94 -0.65 15.89
C PHE A 855 -28.89 -1.05 16.94
N ILE A 856 -27.86 -1.75 16.48
CA ILE A 856 -26.76 -2.20 17.33
C ILE A 856 -25.54 -1.30 17.10
N ALA A 857 -25.26 -0.39 18.04
CA ALA A 857 -24.01 0.36 18.04
C ALA A 857 -22.82 -0.61 18.23
N ASN A 858 -21.94 -0.69 17.23
CA ASN A 858 -20.92 -1.72 17.08
C ASN A 858 -19.57 -1.15 16.57
N GLN A 859 -18.51 -1.95 16.59
CA GLN A 859 -17.15 -1.60 16.15
C GLN A 859 -16.80 -2.11 14.75
N GLY A 860 -17.80 -2.47 13.94
CA GLY A 860 -17.65 -3.18 12.67
C GLY A 860 -18.10 -4.64 12.75
N ASP A 861 -18.06 -5.32 11.61
CA ASP A 861 -18.37 -6.74 11.52
C ASP A 861 -17.15 -7.63 11.86
N GLY A 862 -17.41 -8.92 12.04
CA GLY A 862 -16.38 -9.90 12.33
C GLY A 862 -15.41 -10.13 11.16
N TRP A 863 -15.81 -9.81 9.93
CA TRP A 863 -15.00 -9.98 8.73
C TRP A 863 -13.86 -8.95 8.71
N ASP A 864 -14.21 -7.67 8.74
CA ASP A 864 -13.26 -6.56 8.75
C ASP A 864 -12.32 -6.65 9.95
N TYR A 865 -12.85 -7.00 11.13
CA TYR A 865 -12.04 -7.17 12.32
C TYR A 865 -10.99 -8.28 12.16
N THR A 866 -11.39 -9.41 11.57
CA THR A 866 -10.50 -10.57 11.36
C THR A 866 -9.44 -10.28 10.30
N VAL A 867 -9.84 -9.73 9.15
CA VAL A 867 -8.91 -9.38 8.07
C VAL A 867 -7.89 -8.35 8.56
N ASN A 868 -8.34 -7.29 9.24
CA ASN A 868 -7.44 -6.26 9.78
C ASN A 868 -6.49 -6.81 10.86
N HIS A 869 -6.92 -7.78 11.68
CA HIS A 869 -6.03 -8.49 12.60
C HIS A 869 -4.93 -9.25 11.87
N LEU A 870 -5.28 -10.00 10.82
CA LEU A 870 -4.32 -10.79 10.04
C LEU A 870 -3.35 -9.91 9.24
N VAL A 871 -3.82 -8.81 8.65
CA VAL A 871 -2.94 -7.84 7.97
C VAL A 871 -1.92 -7.27 8.96
N ARG A 872 -2.37 -6.80 10.14
CA ARG A 872 -1.47 -6.30 11.19
C ARG A 872 -0.48 -7.36 11.63
N TYR A 873 -0.92 -8.61 11.79
CA TYR A 873 -0.04 -9.73 12.15
C TYR A 873 1.06 -9.97 11.11
N LEU A 874 0.73 -9.95 9.82
CA LEU A 874 1.70 -10.08 8.74
C LEU A 874 2.70 -8.92 8.73
N GLU A 875 2.21 -7.68 8.85
CA GLU A 875 3.06 -6.49 8.87
C GLU A 875 4.00 -6.47 10.07
N GLU A 876 3.52 -6.86 11.25
CA GLU A 876 4.34 -7.04 12.43
C GLU A 876 5.38 -8.15 12.29
N ARG A 877 5.04 -9.26 11.59
CA ARG A 877 5.97 -10.35 11.33
C ARG A 877 7.08 -9.95 10.36
N ILE A 878 6.75 -9.18 9.33
CA ILE A 878 7.72 -8.69 8.34
C ILE A 878 8.70 -7.70 8.96
N THR A 879 8.21 -6.87 9.88
CA THR A 879 8.99 -5.79 10.49
C THR A 879 9.74 -6.20 11.76
N ARG A 880 9.55 -7.42 12.29
CA ARG A 880 10.18 -7.89 13.54
C ARG A 880 11.08 -9.09 13.33
N VAL A 881 12.18 -9.13 14.09
CA VAL A 881 13.13 -10.26 14.17
C VAL A 881 12.52 -11.47 14.90
N ALA A 882 11.59 -11.27 15.84
CA ALA A 882 10.90 -12.35 16.54
C ALA A 882 9.44 -11.99 16.93
N PRO A 883 8.48 -12.88 16.68
CA PRO A 883 7.09 -12.66 17.09
C PRO A 883 6.83 -12.91 18.57
N PRO A 884 5.76 -12.32 19.14
CA PRO A 884 5.27 -12.69 20.46
C PRO A 884 4.78 -14.14 20.44
N ALA A 885 5.05 -14.88 21.53
CA ALA A 885 4.73 -16.30 21.66
C ALA A 885 3.22 -16.60 21.52
N ASP A 886 2.36 -15.62 21.83
CA ASP A 886 0.91 -15.71 21.68
C ASP A 886 0.38 -14.57 20.78
N ALA A 887 0.76 -14.61 19.50
CA ALA A 887 0.41 -13.55 18.54
C ALA A 887 -1.09 -13.48 18.21
N HIS A 888 -1.88 -14.48 18.58
CA HIS A 888 -3.30 -14.57 18.27
C HIS A 888 -4.21 -14.63 19.50
N GLY A 889 -3.69 -14.68 20.73
CA GLY A 889 -4.47 -14.93 21.95
C GLY A 889 -5.73 -14.09 22.12
N LEU A 890 -5.64 -12.77 21.94
CA LEU A 890 -6.80 -11.87 22.01
C LEU A 890 -7.85 -12.18 20.94
N HIS A 891 -7.39 -12.48 19.71
CA HIS A 891 -8.29 -12.80 18.61
C HIS A 891 -8.92 -14.19 18.78
N LEU A 892 -8.16 -15.18 19.28
CA LEU A 892 -8.67 -16.51 19.60
C LEU A 892 -9.68 -16.47 20.76
N ALA A 893 -9.51 -15.57 21.73
CA ALA A 893 -10.51 -15.33 22.77
C ALA A 893 -11.83 -14.81 22.18
N LEU A 894 -11.79 -13.95 21.17
CA LEU A 894 -12.98 -13.53 20.43
C LEU A 894 -13.58 -14.68 19.62
N MET A 895 -12.77 -15.51 18.95
CA MET A 895 -13.28 -16.71 18.26
C MET A 895 -13.97 -17.69 19.21
N LYS A 896 -13.50 -17.77 20.47
CA LYS A 896 -14.18 -18.50 21.54
C LYS A 896 -15.54 -17.88 21.87
N THR A 897 -15.61 -16.56 22.06
CA THR A 897 -16.88 -15.86 22.29
C THR A 897 -17.87 -16.06 21.14
N LEU A 898 -17.38 -15.97 19.89
CA LEU A 898 -18.19 -16.21 18.70
C LEU A 898 -18.76 -17.64 18.72
N ALA A 899 -17.94 -18.65 19.01
CA ALA A 899 -18.40 -20.03 19.14
C ALA A 899 -19.48 -20.20 20.21
N THR A 900 -19.33 -19.55 21.36
CA THR A 900 -20.34 -19.51 22.42
C THR A 900 -21.66 -18.94 21.90
N ARG A 901 -21.63 -17.77 21.25
CA ARG A 901 -22.86 -17.13 20.72
C ARG A 901 -23.51 -17.94 19.61
N THR A 902 -22.73 -18.58 18.75
CA THR A 902 -23.25 -19.49 17.72
C THR A 902 -23.93 -20.71 18.34
N ALA A 903 -23.36 -21.30 19.39
CA ALA A 903 -23.97 -22.45 20.06
C ALA A 903 -25.26 -22.06 20.82
N GLU A 904 -25.25 -20.92 21.51
CA GLU A 904 -26.41 -20.37 22.20
C GLU A 904 -27.55 -20.01 21.23
N LEU A 905 -27.24 -19.47 20.05
CA LEU A 905 -28.22 -19.23 18.99
C LEU A 905 -28.93 -20.53 18.58
N HIS A 906 -28.16 -21.58 18.30
CA HIS A 906 -28.73 -22.86 17.90
C HIS A 906 -29.53 -23.52 19.04
N ALA A 907 -29.08 -23.38 20.28
CA ALA A 907 -29.84 -23.81 21.46
C ALA A 907 -31.17 -23.06 21.59
N ALA A 908 -31.17 -21.74 21.35
CA ALA A 908 -32.37 -20.91 21.33
C ALA A 908 -33.35 -21.36 20.22
N LEU A 909 -32.84 -21.65 19.02
CA LEU A 909 -33.64 -22.15 17.88
C LEU A 909 -34.14 -23.59 18.06
N ALA A 910 -33.52 -24.36 18.95
CA ALA A 910 -33.98 -25.69 19.35
C ALA A 910 -35.01 -25.66 20.50
N ALA A 911 -35.27 -24.50 21.09
CA ALA A 911 -36.14 -24.41 22.27
C ALA A 911 -37.62 -24.74 21.91
N PRO A 912 -38.39 -25.36 22.82
CA PRO A 912 -39.81 -25.60 22.59
C PRO A 912 -40.58 -24.27 22.57
N GLY A 913 -41.20 -23.92 21.44
CA GLY A 913 -41.88 -22.62 21.27
C GLY A 913 -43.29 -22.66 20.67
N GLY A 914 -43.90 -23.85 20.56
CA GLY A 914 -45.28 -24.02 20.11
C GLY A 914 -45.54 -23.87 18.61
N ASP A 915 -44.58 -23.38 17.81
CA ASP A 915 -44.66 -23.32 16.34
C ASP A 915 -44.05 -24.59 15.70
N PRO A 916 -44.84 -25.44 15.02
CA PRO A 916 -44.33 -26.63 14.33
C PRO A 916 -43.26 -26.33 13.28
N ALA A 917 -43.27 -25.14 12.66
CA ALA A 917 -42.27 -24.76 11.66
C ALA A 917 -40.87 -24.56 12.26
N LEU A 918 -40.80 -24.22 13.55
CA LEU A 918 -39.55 -23.98 14.29
C LEU A 918 -39.19 -25.12 15.25
N ALA A 919 -40.14 -26.00 15.59
CA ALA A 919 -39.90 -27.11 16.49
C ALA A 919 -38.74 -28.01 16.02
N PRO A 920 -37.81 -28.39 16.92
CA PRO A 920 -36.70 -29.29 16.57
C PRO A 920 -37.23 -30.69 16.20
N GLU A 921 -36.55 -31.35 15.27
CA GLU A 921 -36.88 -32.71 14.86
C GLU A 921 -35.63 -33.59 14.85
N PRO A 922 -35.70 -34.89 15.17
CA PRO A 922 -34.54 -35.78 15.09
C PRO A 922 -34.06 -35.94 13.64
N ILE A 923 -32.75 -36.06 13.45
CA ILE A 923 -32.16 -36.40 12.15
C ILE A 923 -32.54 -37.83 11.80
N SER A 924 -33.16 -38.03 10.64
CA SER A 924 -33.57 -39.34 10.13
C SER A 924 -32.55 -39.92 9.13
N GLY A 925 -32.70 -41.21 8.80
CA GLY A 925 -31.91 -41.84 7.73
C GLY A 925 -32.20 -41.23 6.35
N ASP A 926 -33.45 -40.82 6.12
CA ASP A 926 -33.86 -40.17 4.87
C ASP A 926 -33.20 -38.79 4.71
N ASP A 927 -33.02 -38.05 5.82
CA ASP A 927 -32.28 -36.78 5.80
C ASP A 927 -30.82 -36.98 5.37
N LEU A 928 -30.16 -38.01 5.89
CA LEU A 928 -28.79 -38.34 5.48
C LEU A 928 -28.73 -38.68 3.99
N ALA A 929 -29.62 -39.54 3.52
CA ALA A 929 -29.67 -39.93 2.12
C ALA A 929 -29.90 -38.71 1.21
N ALA A 930 -30.79 -37.80 1.62
CA ALA A 930 -31.07 -36.56 0.90
C ALA A 930 -29.86 -35.61 0.86
N TRP A 931 -29.17 -35.39 1.99
CA TRP A 931 -28.00 -34.51 2.04
C TRP A 931 -26.82 -35.05 1.23
N TYR A 932 -26.50 -36.34 1.38
CA TYR A 932 -25.44 -36.96 0.58
C TYR A 932 -25.79 -36.98 -0.91
N GLY A 933 -27.04 -37.30 -1.25
CA GLY A 933 -27.53 -37.26 -2.63
C GLY A 933 -27.41 -35.88 -3.26
N ALA A 934 -27.94 -34.84 -2.58
CA ALA A 934 -27.88 -33.46 -3.06
C ALA A 934 -26.44 -32.96 -3.21
N THR A 935 -25.57 -33.20 -2.24
CA THR A 935 -24.16 -32.79 -2.34
C THR A 935 -23.42 -33.57 -3.43
N ARG A 936 -23.76 -34.85 -3.67
CA ARG A 936 -23.20 -35.63 -4.79
C ARG A 936 -23.62 -35.08 -6.15
N GLU A 937 -24.89 -34.73 -6.32
CA GLU A 937 -25.40 -34.10 -7.55
C GLU A 937 -24.74 -32.74 -7.76
N ALA A 938 -24.67 -31.92 -6.70
CA ALA A 938 -23.98 -30.64 -6.71
C ALA A 938 -22.49 -30.79 -7.07
N ALA A 939 -21.81 -31.80 -6.54
CA ALA A 939 -20.42 -32.10 -6.86
C ALA A 939 -20.25 -32.50 -8.33
N ALA A 940 -21.12 -33.38 -8.84
CA ALA A 940 -21.07 -33.81 -10.23
C ALA A 940 -21.26 -32.63 -11.19
N ALA A 941 -22.24 -31.76 -10.92
CA ALA A 941 -22.49 -30.56 -11.72
C ALA A 941 -21.33 -29.56 -11.65
N THR A 942 -20.81 -29.26 -10.45
CA THR A 942 -19.69 -28.33 -10.28
C THR A 942 -18.42 -28.84 -10.96
N LEU A 943 -18.11 -30.14 -10.87
CA LEU A 943 -16.92 -30.71 -11.50
C LEU A 943 -17.01 -30.69 -13.03
N GLU A 944 -18.21 -30.81 -13.59
CA GLU A 944 -18.43 -30.65 -15.03
C GLU A 944 -18.14 -29.20 -15.46
N THR A 945 -18.75 -28.22 -14.79
CA THR A 945 -18.47 -26.79 -15.04
C THR A 945 -16.99 -26.44 -14.84
N LEU A 946 -16.34 -27.00 -13.82
CA LEU A 946 -14.92 -26.81 -13.59
C LEU A 946 -14.09 -27.36 -14.75
N SER A 947 -14.45 -28.53 -15.29
CA SER A 947 -13.75 -29.13 -16.43
C SER A 947 -13.88 -28.28 -17.71
N GLU A 948 -15.04 -27.65 -17.92
CA GLU A 948 -15.29 -26.74 -19.05
C GLU A 948 -14.50 -25.44 -18.94
N ARG A 949 -14.35 -24.89 -17.72
CA ARG A 949 -13.72 -23.58 -17.46
C ARG A 949 -12.28 -23.66 -16.95
N ALA A 950 -11.69 -24.84 -16.83
CA ALA A 950 -10.36 -25.02 -16.25
C ALA A 950 -9.26 -24.24 -16.99
N ALA A 951 -9.42 -24.04 -18.30
CA ALA A 951 -8.48 -23.29 -19.13
C ALA A 951 -8.50 -21.77 -18.84
N ASP A 952 -9.59 -21.26 -18.28
CA ASP A 952 -9.78 -19.83 -17.97
C ASP A 952 -9.25 -19.45 -16.57
N LEU A 953 -8.76 -20.43 -15.80
CA LEU A 953 -8.29 -20.22 -14.43
C LEU A 953 -6.85 -19.70 -14.35
N PRO A 954 -6.53 -18.84 -13.37
CA PRO A 954 -5.15 -18.45 -13.09
C PRO A 954 -4.27 -19.65 -12.72
N PRO A 955 -2.93 -19.58 -12.93
CA PRO A 955 -2.03 -20.72 -12.74
C PRO A 955 -2.12 -21.43 -11.36
N PRO A 956 -2.28 -20.73 -10.22
CA PRO A 956 -2.47 -21.39 -8.92
C PRO A 956 -3.77 -22.19 -8.86
N ALA A 957 -4.90 -21.60 -9.30
CA ALA A 957 -6.21 -22.24 -9.33
C ALA A 957 -6.25 -23.40 -10.33
N ALA A 958 -5.60 -23.27 -11.49
CA ALA A 958 -5.53 -24.33 -12.49
C ALA A 958 -4.85 -25.62 -11.96
N ARG A 959 -3.81 -25.49 -11.13
CA ARG A 959 -3.14 -26.65 -10.48
C ARG A 959 -4.06 -27.38 -9.50
N GLU A 960 -4.81 -26.63 -8.69
CA GLU A 960 -5.78 -27.21 -7.77
C GLU A 960 -6.97 -27.82 -8.50
N ALA A 961 -7.46 -27.16 -9.56
CA ALA A 961 -8.50 -27.70 -10.42
C ALA A 961 -8.09 -29.05 -11.04
N ALA A 962 -6.86 -29.15 -11.56
CA ALA A 962 -6.34 -30.42 -12.09
C ALA A 962 -6.27 -31.51 -11.01
N THR A 963 -5.86 -31.16 -9.80
CA THR A 963 -5.79 -32.09 -8.65
C THR A 963 -7.17 -32.61 -8.28
N LEU A 964 -8.16 -31.72 -8.18
CA LEU A 964 -9.53 -32.08 -7.84
C LEU A 964 -10.19 -32.92 -8.94
N LEU A 965 -10.01 -32.55 -10.22
CA LEU A 965 -10.54 -33.31 -11.36
C LEU A 965 -9.94 -34.72 -11.47
N ALA A 966 -8.65 -34.88 -11.16
CA ALA A 966 -8.01 -36.19 -11.10
C ALA A 966 -8.63 -37.11 -10.02
N ARG A 967 -9.21 -36.51 -8.96
CA ARG A 967 -9.88 -37.22 -7.86
C ARG A 967 -11.41 -37.27 -8.01
N ARG A 968 -11.96 -36.90 -9.18
CA ARG A 968 -13.41 -36.85 -9.45
C ARG A 968 -14.13 -38.13 -9.02
N ALA A 969 -13.62 -39.30 -9.42
CA ALA A 969 -14.25 -40.58 -9.09
C ALA A 969 -14.28 -40.84 -7.57
N ALA A 970 -13.16 -40.62 -6.89
CA ALA A 970 -13.03 -40.84 -5.46
C ALA A 970 -13.91 -39.88 -4.63
N LEU A 971 -14.03 -38.62 -5.06
CA LEU A 971 -14.92 -37.64 -4.41
C LEU A 971 -16.40 -38.04 -4.56
N LEU A 972 -16.83 -38.43 -5.77
CA LEU A 972 -18.20 -38.87 -6.02
C LEU A 972 -18.54 -40.19 -5.30
N GLU A 973 -17.57 -41.09 -5.17
CA GLU A 973 -17.72 -42.33 -4.40
C GLU A 973 -17.84 -42.05 -2.90
N ARG A 974 -17.05 -41.13 -2.34
CA ARG A 974 -17.18 -40.69 -0.95
C ARG A 974 -18.55 -40.07 -0.64
N LEU A 975 -19.14 -39.39 -1.62
CA LEU A 975 -20.48 -38.79 -1.54
C LEU A 975 -21.60 -39.77 -1.91
N ALA A 976 -21.31 -41.05 -2.17
CA ALA A 976 -22.35 -42.04 -2.38
C ALA A 976 -23.23 -42.16 -1.11
N PRO A 977 -24.56 -42.36 -1.27
CA PRO A 977 -25.46 -42.53 -0.13
C PRO A 977 -24.94 -43.63 0.79
N ARG A 978 -24.79 -43.31 2.07
CA ARG A 978 -24.35 -44.28 3.08
C ARG A 978 -25.56 -44.96 3.70
N GLU A 979 -25.57 -46.29 3.70
CA GLU A 979 -26.50 -47.08 4.51
C GLU A 979 -25.94 -47.20 5.93
N GLY A 980 -26.65 -46.64 6.92
CA GLY A 980 -26.24 -46.67 8.32
C GLY A 980 -27.21 -45.94 9.25
N PRO A 981 -27.12 -46.14 10.58
CA PRO A 981 -27.97 -45.44 11.53
C PRO A 981 -27.69 -43.93 11.50
N ALA A 982 -28.77 -43.13 11.53
CA ALA A 982 -28.64 -41.68 11.61
C ALA A 982 -27.93 -41.25 12.90
N PRO A 983 -27.04 -40.24 12.85
CA PRO A 983 -26.37 -39.75 14.05
C PRO A 983 -27.40 -39.12 15.00
N ARG A 984 -27.13 -39.22 16.30
CA ARG A 984 -28.04 -38.71 17.33
C ARG A 984 -27.94 -37.20 17.43
N GLY A 985 -28.65 -36.50 16.56
CA GLY A 985 -28.77 -35.05 16.55
C GLY A 985 -30.15 -34.61 16.07
N ILE A 986 -30.37 -33.29 16.11
CA ILE A 986 -31.62 -32.66 15.66
C ILE A 986 -31.39 -31.76 14.43
N ARG A 987 -32.45 -31.60 13.65
CA ARG A 987 -32.61 -30.55 12.64
C ARG A 987 -33.45 -29.42 13.21
N ILE A 988 -33.00 -28.19 13.00
CA ILE A 988 -33.63 -26.95 13.46
C ILE A 988 -33.71 -25.94 12.32
N ARG A 989 -34.48 -24.86 12.50
CA ARG A 989 -34.30 -23.67 11.67
C ARG A 989 -32.91 -23.10 11.94
N CYS A 990 -32.17 -22.80 10.88
CA CYS A 990 -30.80 -22.29 10.92
C CYS A 990 -30.75 -20.91 10.27
N HIS A 991 -29.67 -20.17 10.47
CA HIS A 991 -29.43 -18.89 9.82
C HIS A 991 -29.30 -19.03 8.30
N GLY A 992 -28.64 -20.09 7.82
CA GLY A 992 -28.65 -20.49 6.40
C GLY A 992 -27.72 -19.70 5.46
N ASP A 993 -27.04 -18.65 5.96
CA ASP A 993 -25.91 -17.97 5.30
C ASP A 993 -24.98 -17.35 6.35
N TYR A 994 -24.54 -18.18 7.30
CA TYR A 994 -23.78 -17.69 8.44
C TYR A 994 -22.29 -17.57 8.11
N HIS A 995 -21.73 -16.36 8.27
CA HIS A 995 -20.31 -16.08 8.08
C HIS A 995 -19.87 -14.86 8.91
N LEU A 996 -18.56 -14.56 8.94
CA LEU A 996 -18.00 -13.45 9.71
C LEU A 996 -18.59 -12.06 9.42
N GLY A 997 -19.19 -11.87 8.25
CA GLY A 997 -19.86 -10.62 7.87
C GLY A 997 -21.26 -10.45 8.48
N GLN A 998 -21.85 -11.53 9.02
CA GLN A 998 -23.17 -11.52 9.66
C GLN A 998 -23.10 -11.46 11.19
N VAL A 999 -21.93 -11.10 11.72
CA VAL A 999 -21.71 -10.91 13.15
C VAL A 999 -21.11 -9.55 13.40
N LEU A 1000 -21.74 -8.78 14.27
CA LEU A 1000 -21.30 -7.45 14.67
C LEU A 1000 -20.53 -7.52 15.98
N LEU A 1001 -19.36 -6.89 16.04
CA LEU A 1001 -18.56 -6.81 17.26
C LEU A 1001 -19.09 -5.66 18.13
N ARG A 1002 -19.49 -5.97 19.36
CA ARG A 1002 -19.98 -5.01 20.36
C ARG A 1002 -19.35 -5.26 21.71
N ARG A 1003 -18.45 -4.36 22.14
CA ARG A 1003 -17.81 -4.38 23.48
C ARG A 1003 -17.17 -5.75 23.81
N ASN A 1004 -16.43 -6.33 22.87
CA ASN A 1004 -15.79 -7.65 22.94
C ASN A 1004 -16.75 -8.85 22.95
N ASP A 1005 -18.00 -8.65 22.54
CA ASP A 1005 -18.99 -9.71 22.31
C ASP A 1005 -19.54 -9.64 20.88
N PHE A 1006 -20.26 -10.66 20.44
CA PHE A 1006 -20.87 -10.72 19.11
C PHE A 1006 -22.39 -10.63 19.16
N VAL A 1007 -22.95 -9.89 18.20
CA VAL A 1007 -24.39 -9.87 17.91
C VAL A 1007 -24.60 -10.41 16.50
N ILE A 1008 -25.49 -11.39 16.36
CA ILE A 1008 -25.79 -12.06 15.09
C ILE A 1008 -26.95 -11.35 14.39
N THR A 1009 -26.83 -11.13 13.09
CA THR A 1009 -27.78 -10.37 12.27
C THR A 1009 -28.07 -11.07 10.94
N ASP A 1010 -29.08 -10.62 10.20
CA ASP A 1010 -29.39 -11.05 8.81
C ASP A 1010 -29.81 -12.53 8.66
N PHE A 1011 -30.89 -12.91 9.32
CA PHE A 1011 -31.45 -14.28 9.28
C PHE A 1011 -32.22 -14.60 7.98
N GLU A 1012 -31.91 -13.89 6.89
CA GLU A 1012 -32.61 -14.05 5.61
C GLU A 1012 -32.24 -15.35 4.89
N GLY A 1013 -31.08 -15.94 5.20
CA GLY A 1013 -30.52 -17.13 4.54
C GLY A 1013 -29.94 -16.83 3.15
N ALA A 1014 -29.40 -17.88 2.50
CA ALA A 1014 -28.68 -17.71 1.25
C ALA A 1014 -29.58 -17.11 0.13
N PRO A 1015 -29.17 -16.02 -0.53
CA PRO A 1015 -30.03 -15.26 -1.44
C PRO A 1015 -30.31 -15.98 -2.77
N ASP A 1016 -29.52 -17.00 -3.12
CA ASP A 1016 -29.71 -17.87 -4.27
C ASP A 1016 -30.77 -18.97 -4.06
N GLN A 1017 -31.29 -19.12 -2.83
CA GLN A 1017 -32.32 -20.10 -2.48
C GLN A 1017 -33.74 -19.49 -2.46
N SER A 1018 -34.72 -20.29 -2.86
CA SER A 1018 -36.13 -19.93 -2.72
C SER A 1018 -36.52 -19.79 -1.24
N VAL A 1019 -37.57 -19.02 -0.94
CA VAL A 1019 -38.06 -18.86 0.45
C VAL A 1019 -38.43 -20.20 1.08
N ALA A 1020 -38.96 -21.15 0.31
CA ALA A 1020 -39.26 -22.48 0.80
C ALA A 1020 -38.00 -23.25 1.24
N GLU A 1021 -36.95 -23.23 0.41
CA GLU A 1021 -35.67 -23.89 0.72
C GLU A 1021 -34.96 -23.25 1.91
N ARG A 1022 -34.99 -21.91 1.99
CA ARG A 1022 -34.45 -21.17 3.13
C ARG A 1022 -35.18 -21.48 4.43
N ARG A 1023 -36.43 -21.95 4.35
CA ARG A 1023 -37.27 -22.36 5.49
C ARG A 1023 -37.09 -23.81 5.93
N HIS A 1024 -36.34 -24.63 5.20
CA HIS A 1024 -36.09 -26.02 5.62
C HIS A 1024 -35.33 -26.11 6.95
N LYS A 1025 -35.65 -27.12 7.76
CA LYS A 1025 -34.88 -27.47 8.95
C LYS A 1025 -33.62 -28.20 8.51
N ARG A 1026 -32.47 -27.79 9.03
CA ARG A 1026 -31.16 -28.35 8.72
C ARG A 1026 -30.41 -28.68 10.00
N SER A 1027 -29.29 -29.40 9.87
CA SER A 1027 -28.38 -29.55 10.99
C SER A 1027 -27.76 -28.18 11.35
N PRO A 1028 -27.63 -27.84 12.64
CA PRO A 1028 -26.88 -26.64 13.08
C PRO A 1028 -25.46 -26.55 12.51
N LEU A 1029 -24.88 -27.70 12.13
CA LEU A 1029 -23.54 -27.76 11.56
C LEU A 1029 -23.44 -27.16 10.16
N THR A 1030 -24.57 -26.90 9.48
CA THR A 1030 -24.58 -26.13 8.23
C THR A 1030 -24.11 -24.69 8.47
N ASP A 1031 -24.57 -24.02 9.52
CA ASP A 1031 -24.12 -22.66 9.88
C ASP A 1031 -22.66 -22.68 10.35
N VAL A 1032 -22.25 -23.71 11.10
CA VAL A 1032 -20.84 -23.89 11.51
C VAL A 1032 -19.94 -24.03 10.29
N ALA A 1033 -20.31 -24.85 9.30
CA ALA A 1033 -19.56 -24.98 8.06
C ALA A 1033 -19.44 -23.65 7.30
N GLY A 1034 -20.54 -22.89 7.21
CA GLY A 1034 -20.56 -21.55 6.62
C GLY A 1034 -19.60 -20.56 7.29
N LEU A 1035 -19.52 -20.59 8.62
CA LEU A 1035 -18.62 -19.73 9.38
C LEU A 1035 -17.16 -20.14 9.21
N LEU A 1036 -16.84 -21.44 9.32
CA LEU A 1036 -15.47 -21.93 9.16
C LEU A 1036 -14.92 -21.67 7.75
N ARG A 1037 -15.78 -21.73 6.73
CA ARG A 1037 -15.47 -21.30 5.35
C ARG A 1037 -15.00 -19.85 5.30
N SER A 1038 -15.61 -18.96 6.09
CA SER A 1038 -15.21 -17.54 6.11
C SER A 1038 -13.82 -17.28 6.70
N PHE A 1039 -13.29 -18.17 7.55
CA PHE A 1039 -11.89 -18.07 8.03
C PHE A 1039 -10.88 -18.27 6.90
N ALA A 1040 -11.11 -19.25 6.02
CA ALA A 1040 -10.25 -19.51 4.87
C ALA A 1040 -10.21 -18.32 3.90
N TYR A 1041 -11.36 -17.69 3.67
CA TYR A 1041 -11.48 -16.48 2.88
C TYR A 1041 -10.78 -15.28 3.55
N ALA A 1042 -10.97 -15.06 4.86
CA ALA A 1042 -10.33 -13.95 5.57
C ALA A 1042 -8.79 -14.01 5.51
N ARG A 1043 -8.22 -15.22 5.62
CA ARG A 1043 -6.78 -15.47 5.43
C ARG A 1043 -6.30 -15.04 4.05
N ARG A 1044 -7.00 -15.44 2.98
CA ARG A 1044 -6.61 -15.12 1.61
C ARG A 1044 -6.70 -13.61 1.36
N THR A 1045 -7.77 -12.98 1.82
CA THR A 1045 -7.97 -11.53 1.73
C THR A 1045 -6.85 -10.78 2.43
N ALA A 1046 -6.48 -11.17 3.65
CA ALA A 1046 -5.40 -10.54 4.38
C ALA A 1046 -4.04 -10.63 3.67
N LEU A 1047 -3.74 -11.79 3.06
CA LEU A 1047 -2.51 -11.98 2.28
C LEU A 1047 -2.49 -11.11 1.01
N GLN A 1048 -3.64 -10.89 0.38
CA GLN A 1048 -3.75 -10.01 -0.78
C GLN A 1048 -3.66 -8.52 -0.40
N GLN A 1049 -4.23 -8.13 0.75
CA GLN A 1049 -4.22 -6.76 1.25
C GLN A 1049 -2.88 -6.34 1.88
N CYS A 1050 -2.03 -7.29 2.28
CA CYS A 1050 -0.69 -6.99 2.80
C CYS A 1050 0.32 -6.70 1.66
N SER A 1051 0.50 -5.44 1.26
CA SER A 1051 1.50 -5.02 0.25
C SER A 1051 2.96 -4.96 0.74
N LEU A 1052 3.27 -5.29 2.01
CA LEU A 1052 4.68 -5.47 2.41
C LEU A 1052 5.22 -6.77 1.82
N ILE A 1053 4.32 -7.65 1.38
CA ILE A 1053 4.60 -8.91 0.71
C ILE A 1053 4.41 -8.68 -0.78
N ALA A 1054 5.48 -8.79 -1.56
CA ALA A 1054 5.39 -8.77 -3.01
C ALA A 1054 4.57 -9.97 -3.51
N ALA A 1055 3.95 -9.86 -4.70
CA ALA A 1055 3.07 -10.91 -5.22
C ALA A 1055 3.76 -12.28 -5.31
N GLU A 1056 5.07 -12.27 -5.60
CA GLU A 1056 5.94 -13.43 -5.74
C GLU A 1056 6.29 -14.08 -4.39
N GLU A 1057 6.24 -13.31 -3.30
CA GLU A 1057 6.61 -13.76 -1.95
C GLU A 1057 5.42 -14.32 -1.17
N ARG A 1058 4.18 -14.09 -1.64
CA ARG A 1058 2.94 -14.51 -0.95
C ARG A 1058 2.92 -15.98 -0.56
N ALA A 1059 3.45 -16.87 -1.40
CA ALA A 1059 3.51 -18.30 -1.12
C ALA A 1059 4.31 -18.64 0.15
N SER A 1060 5.34 -17.84 0.50
CA SER A 1060 6.17 -18.06 1.69
C SER A 1060 5.49 -17.68 3.01
N TRP A 1061 4.37 -16.96 2.94
CA TRP A 1061 3.59 -16.48 4.09
C TRP A 1061 2.32 -17.29 4.35
N GLU A 1062 1.97 -18.22 3.45
CA GLU A 1062 0.81 -19.09 3.61
C GLU A 1062 0.87 -19.96 4.89
N PRO A 1063 2.01 -20.62 5.23
CA PRO A 1063 2.08 -21.50 6.41
C PRO A 1063 1.74 -20.81 7.74
N GLN A 1064 2.10 -19.54 7.88
CA GLN A 1064 1.86 -18.75 9.09
C GLN A 1064 0.37 -18.43 9.26
N LEU A 1065 -0.34 -18.24 8.16
CA LEU A 1065 -1.78 -18.01 8.18
C LEU A 1065 -2.57 -19.32 8.24
N ASP A 1066 -2.03 -20.42 7.69
CA ASP A 1066 -2.59 -21.77 7.85
C ASP A 1066 -2.59 -22.19 9.33
N GLU A 1067 -1.54 -21.83 10.08
CA GLU A 1067 -1.47 -22.06 11.52
C GLU A 1067 -2.57 -21.27 12.27
N TRP A 1068 -2.77 -19.99 11.93
CA TRP A 1068 -3.87 -19.21 12.51
C TRP A 1068 -5.23 -19.85 12.23
N GLU A 1069 -5.51 -20.21 10.97
CA GLU A 1069 -6.78 -20.83 10.58
C GLU A 1069 -6.99 -22.12 11.39
N SER A 1070 -5.96 -22.96 11.49
CA SER A 1070 -5.99 -24.20 12.26
C SER A 1070 -6.27 -23.98 13.74
N GLN A 1071 -5.68 -22.94 14.36
CA GLN A 1071 -5.93 -22.57 15.75
C GLN A 1071 -7.35 -22.04 15.95
N ALA A 1072 -7.80 -21.11 15.10
CA ALA A 1072 -9.13 -20.52 15.16
C ALA A 1072 -10.22 -21.58 15.01
N ARG A 1073 -10.08 -22.49 14.02
CA ARG A 1073 -11.00 -23.63 13.81
C ARG A 1073 -11.06 -24.54 15.03
N ARG A 1074 -9.91 -24.87 15.62
CA ARG A 1074 -9.83 -25.76 16.79
C ARG A 1074 -10.52 -25.15 18.01
N VAL A 1075 -10.21 -23.88 18.32
CA VAL A 1075 -10.81 -23.16 19.44
C VAL A 1075 -12.32 -23.01 19.25
N PHE A 1076 -12.75 -22.68 18.03
CA PHE A 1076 -14.16 -22.54 17.69
C PHE A 1076 -14.91 -23.86 17.88
N LEU A 1077 -14.45 -24.94 17.22
CA LEU A 1077 -15.14 -26.23 17.26
C LEU A 1077 -15.17 -26.86 18.65
N ALA A 1078 -14.08 -26.77 19.41
CA ALA A 1078 -14.04 -27.30 20.77
C ALA A 1078 -15.04 -26.59 21.69
N THR A 1079 -15.13 -25.26 21.59
CA THR A 1079 -16.07 -24.46 22.40
C THR A 1079 -17.51 -24.69 21.95
N TYR A 1080 -17.75 -24.75 20.64
CA TYR A 1080 -19.07 -25.02 20.09
C TYR A 1080 -19.60 -26.40 20.51
N ASP A 1081 -18.77 -27.46 20.43
CA ASP A 1081 -19.14 -28.82 20.83
C ASP A 1081 -19.59 -28.90 22.29
N GLU A 1082 -18.80 -28.31 23.20
CA GLU A 1082 -19.09 -28.31 24.63
C GLU A 1082 -20.50 -27.78 24.93
N ILE A 1083 -20.86 -26.65 24.33
CA ILE A 1083 -22.15 -25.98 24.55
C ILE A 1083 -23.27 -26.68 23.78
N ALA A 1084 -23.02 -27.10 22.53
CA ALA A 1084 -24.01 -27.76 21.69
C ALA A 1084 -24.49 -29.10 22.28
N ARG A 1085 -23.57 -29.89 22.86
CA ARG A 1085 -23.94 -31.11 23.60
C ARG A 1085 -24.71 -30.80 24.88
N GLY A 1086 -24.29 -29.78 25.62
CA GLY A 1086 -25.00 -29.31 26.82
C GLY A 1086 -26.44 -28.87 26.52
N ALA A 1087 -26.68 -28.29 25.34
CA ALA A 1087 -27.99 -27.88 24.86
C ALA A 1087 -28.82 -29.01 24.20
N GLY A 1088 -28.27 -30.21 24.06
CA GLY A 1088 -28.96 -31.35 23.45
C GLY A 1088 -29.12 -31.27 21.92
N LEU A 1089 -28.28 -30.49 21.23
CA LEU A 1089 -28.30 -30.42 19.76
C LEU A 1089 -27.84 -31.73 19.11
N TYR A 1090 -26.91 -32.42 19.75
CA TYR A 1090 -26.46 -33.77 19.41
C TYR A 1090 -25.78 -34.45 20.60
N ALA A 1091 -25.68 -35.78 20.56
CA ALA A 1091 -25.11 -36.58 21.65
C ALA A 1091 -23.58 -36.60 21.69
N SER A 1092 -22.93 -36.66 20.51
CA SER A 1092 -21.46 -36.72 20.38
C SER A 1092 -21.00 -36.02 19.11
N PHE A 1093 -19.95 -35.21 19.20
CA PHE A 1093 -19.32 -34.62 18.02
C PHE A 1093 -18.69 -35.66 17.11
N GLU A 1094 -18.21 -36.79 17.65
CA GLU A 1094 -17.60 -37.86 16.85
C GLU A 1094 -18.61 -38.48 15.87
N GLU A 1095 -19.88 -38.63 16.30
CA GLU A 1095 -20.98 -39.08 15.43
C GLU A 1095 -21.34 -38.04 14.37
N MET A 1096 -21.18 -36.75 14.69
CA MET A 1096 -21.58 -35.64 13.83
C MET A 1096 -20.45 -35.12 12.91
N ALA A 1097 -19.19 -35.43 13.19
CA ALA A 1097 -18.04 -34.95 12.43
C ALA A 1097 -18.10 -35.29 10.92
N PRO A 1098 -18.59 -36.49 10.50
CA PRO A 1098 -18.81 -36.77 9.08
C PRO A 1098 -19.83 -35.83 8.42
N LEU A 1099 -20.86 -35.39 9.15
CA LEU A 1099 -21.84 -34.42 8.66
C LEU A 1099 -21.26 -33.02 8.54
N LEU A 1100 -20.45 -32.57 9.50
CA LEU A 1100 -19.73 -31.30 9.35
C LEU A 1100 -18.86 -31.29 8.09
N ALA A 1101 -18.10 -32.37 7.86
CA ALA A 1101 -17.28 -32.50 6.67
C ALA A 1101 -18.11 -32.48 5.36
N LEU A 1102 -19.30 -33.09 5.36
CA LEU A 1102 -20.24 -33.04 4.25
C LEU A 1102 -20.71 -31.59 3.98
N PHE A 1103 -21.10 -30.85 5.01
CA PHE A 1103 -21.56 -29.47 4.85
C PHE A 1103 -20.43 -28.51 4.46
N GLU A 1104 -19.19 -28.74 4.90
CA GLU A 1104 -18.04 -27.98 4.42
C GLU A 1104 -17.73 -28.25 2.94
N LEU A 1105 -17.91 -29.50 2.47
CA LEU A 1105 -17.83 -29.83 1.04
C LEU A 1105 -18.94 -29.13 0.26
N ASP A 1106 -20.18 -29.20 0.72
CA ASP A 1106 -21.34 -28.57 0.08
C ASP A 1106 -21.15 -27.04 -0.06
N ALA A 1107 -20.69 -26.40 1.02
CA ALA A 1107 -20.39 -24.97 1.02
C ALA A 1107 -19.26 -24.61 0.04
N ALA A 1108 -18.17 -25.38 0.02
CA ALA A 1108 -17.05 -25.15 -0.90
C ALA A 1108 -17.43 -25.39 -2.37
N LEU A 1109 -18.32 -26.35 -2.66
CA LEU A 1109 -18.88 -26.57 -4.00
C LEU A 1109 -19.75 -25.39 -4.45
N GLY A 1110 -20.55 -24.84 -3.54
CA GLY A 1110 -21.35 -23.63 -3.78
C GLY A 1110 -20.48 -22.41 -4.08
N ASP A 1111 -19.43 -22.19 -3.30
CA ASP A 1111 -18.43 -21.14 -3.54
C ASP A 1111 -17.76 -21.30 -4.89
N LEU A 1112 -17.28 -22.50 -5.22
CA LEU A 1112 -16.61 -22.74 -6.49
C LEU A 1112 -17.51 -22.39 -7.68
N ARG A 1113 -18.81 -22.74 -7.64
CA ARG A 1113 -19.75 -22.33 -8.70
C ARG A 1113 -19.87 -20.81 -8.81
N ARG A 1114 -19.97 -20.11 -7.68
CA ARG A 1114 -20.07 -18.64 -7.66
C ARG A 1114 -18.80 -17.98 -8.17
N GLU A 1115 -17.63 -18.42 -7.73
CA GLU A 1115 -16.34 -17.85 -8.18
C GLU A 1115 -16.08 -18.18 -9.65
N LEU A 1116 -16.37 -19.39 -10.12
CA LEU A 1116 -16.28 -19.71 -11.55
C LEU A 1116 -17.20 -18.83 -12.40
N ALA A 1117 -18.40 -18.49 -11.91
CA ALA A 1117 -19.36 -17.68 -12.65
C ALA A 1117 -18.98 -16.19 -12.70
N SER A 1118 -18.41 -15.65 -11.62
CA SER A 1118 -18.27 -14.21 -11.41
C SER A 1118 -16.84 -13.70 -11.21
N ARG A 1119 -15.95 -14.49 -10.60
CA ARG A 1119 -14.60 -14.08 -10.12
C ARG A 1119 -13.60 -15.25 -10.19
N PRO A 1120 -13.15 -15.67 -11.39
CA PRO A 1120 -12.27 -16.82 -11.56
C PRO A 1120 -10.96 -16.74 -10.76
N GLU A 1121 -10.49 -15.54 -10.44
CA GLU A 1121 -9.30 -15.26 -9.64
C GLU A 1121 -9.42 -15.67 -8.17
N TRP A 1122 -10.64 -15.82 -7.65
CA TRP A 1122 -10.92 -16.28 -6.28
C TRP A 1122 -11.15 -17.79 -6.19
N ALA A 1123 -11.26 -18.49 -7.33
CA ALA A 1123 -11.56 -19.93 -7.36
C ALA A 1123 -10.53 -20.80 -6.62
N GLU A 1124 -9.29 -20.31 -6.43
CA GLU A 1124 -8.24 -21.02 -5.67
C GLU A 1124 -8.69 -21.37 -4.25
N VAL A 1125 -9.42 -20.50 -3.56
CA VAL A 1125 -9.84 -20.70 -2.15
C VAL A 1125 -10.75 -21.92 -2.00
N PRO A 1126 -11.91 -22.01 -2.69
CA PRO A 1126 -12.75 -23.20 -2.60
C PRO A 1126 -12.08 -24.44 -3.20
N LEU A 1127 -11.24 -24.31 -4.24
CA LEU A 1127 -10.52 -25.45 -4.81
C LEU A 1127 -9.56 -26.11 -3.79
N ARG A 1128 -8.74 -25.33 -3.10
CA ARG A 1128 -7.85 -25.86 -2.05
C ARG A 1128 -8.63 -26.55 -0.94
N ARG A 1129 -9.77 -25.99 -0.54
CA ARG A 1129 -10.64 -26.61 0.50
C ARG A 1129 -11.20 -27.95 0.02
N LEU A 1130 -11.67 -28.02 -1.22
CA LEU A 1130 -12.16 -29.26 -1.83
C LEU A 1130 -11.02 -30.28 -1.97
N SER A 1131 -9.83 -29.89 -2.40
CA SER A 1131 -8.65 -30.77 -2.47
C SER A 1131 -8.26 -31.33 -1.10
N ALA A 1132 -8.38 -30.54 -0.02
CA ALA A 1132 -8.05 -30.96 1.34
C ALA A 1132 -9.11 -31.90 1.96
N LEU A 1133 -10.38 -31.77 1.56
CA LEU A 1133 -11.48 -32.60 2.04
C LEU A 1133 -11.73 -33.84 1.15
N ALA A 1134 -11.25 -33.80 -0.10
CA ALA A 1134 -11.25 -34.94 -1.02
C ALA A 1134 -10.20 -35.97 -0.60
N PRO A 1135 -10.53 -37.28 -0.66
CA PRO A 1135 -9.62 -38.36 -0.27
C PRO A 1135 -8.34 -38.44 -1.12
#